data_AF-A0A2Z6RJY6-F1
#
_entry.id   AF-A0A2Z6RJY6-F1
#
_cell.length_a   1.000
_cell.length_b   1.000
_cell.length_c   1.000
_cell.angle_alpha   90.00
_cell.angle_beta   90.00
_cell.angle_gamma   90.00
#
_symmetry.space_group_name_H-M   'P 1'
#
loop_
_entity.id
_entity.type
_entity.pdbx_description
1 polymer ?
#
loop_
_entity_poly.entity_id
_entity_poly.type
_entity_poly.pdbx_seq_one_letter_code
_entity_poly.pdbx_strand_id
1 'polypeptide(L)'
;MSHIITLEDEYCEKCGEQYIDSSYKWCKTCQINELKNSNITNWTSENENIDNLIQEMQLKIKSKDDIVFEWIPYNQFDDIKEIETDKDGFVRLCSAVWKNGPLLYCENECGYKRSCQNKRVTLKCLHNSQNVFNEVKAYSINRDEYFMVYEIYGISQAPNTENYILILQCVYCEICGKRYTNIYDESSNWCKSCQIDDLKNNFVNWTSGNEEIDNLIQEMQLKIDTSDDKIFEWIPYNQLNDIKEINKIDNSDTIYSAFWKEGPLHWDEEERYIRHRNKNVALKYLRDVPSEFLNEVKIKVYLYSITRTDELLYGISQDPNTKNYIMIFANTYCKKCGEKLTNLVYDWCKSCQIYDLRNKFTQWTSGHEIIDNLIQEMQLRVETCHDIIFEWIPYNQFNDIKEIDRDDFGVVYSAIWKDGHLQCNKYETYKRRQQNEAVILKLYNSKNITNDFLNKVKSYSIKEIHSDKQQIYGITQHPDLKDFIIVLEYIQCEKCCKQLYDGWCKPCQLGELTDNFTNWTSGNEKIDNLVQYMQLNINSAEDVVFEWIPYDQFVDIKKIGRGGFAEVYSAIWIDGPFHHAYDEYSRNKPKEVALKCLYNSKNISDQFLNEIKAYSIKEYNSTDNILPVHGITQNPDTKDYIMVLDYARGGDFCNWINENYNRLNWLYIIRILSFIIGGLKIIHDDKDMVHRDFHTGNILVFNNSLNMSRENIFISDMGLCGPVGNTAKTEIYGVTPYIAPEVLRGEPYTKAADIYSFGMIMYFVATGKQPFSNCAHDQGLVLDICKGDRPRINESEAPKCYTDMMKKCWDSKPNNRPNAAEIEELINLFYYSYSYDESEFKKVMNIEKEEQHYKIKRQFKASEESRKTFISSYEENENENRRSTTHPEAIYTSRIINTLTKEQIDECLDCKI
;
A
#
# COMPACT_ATOMS: atom_id res chain seq x y z
N MET A 1 -15.73 37.89 -32.48
CA MET A 1 -16.97 37.59 -31.74
C MET A 1 -16.59 36.61 -30.66
N SER A 2 -16.75 37.02 -29.41
CA SER A 2 -16.50 36.23 -28.21
C SER A 2 -17.45 35.03 -28.16
N HIS A 3 -16.92 33.81 -28.25
CA HIS A 3 -17.65 32.64 -27.80
C HIS A 3 -17.55 32.59 -26.29
N ILE A 4 -18.61 33.09 -25.64
CA ILE A 4 -18.93 32.79 -24.25
C ILE A 4 -19.25 31.29 -24.24
N ILE A 5 -18.35 30.49 -23.67
CA ILE A 5 -18.71 29.17 -23.16
C ILE A 5 -19.60 29.47 -21.96
N THR A 6 -20.88 29.13 -22.05
CA THR A 6 -21.84 29.27 -20.95
C THR A 6 -21.39 28.36 -19.81
N LEU A 7 -20.85 28.95 -18.74
CA LEU A 7 -20.53 28.36 -17.43
C LEU A 7 -21.79 27.89 -16.64
N GLU A 8 -22.94 27.71 -17.30
CA GLU A 8 -24.22 27.48 -16.62
C GLU A 8 -24.38 26.05 -16.07
N ASP A 9 -23.54 25.07 -16.48
CA ASP A 9 -23.68 23.67 -16.05
C ASP A 9 -22.84 23.27 -14.82
N GLU A 10 -21.94 24.13 -14.32
CA GLU A 10 -21.11 23.83 -13.13
C GLU A 10 -21.71 24.30 -11.81
N TYR A 11 -22.74 25.14 -11.84
CA TYR A 11 -23.33 25.75 -10.64
C TYR A 11 -24.74 25.24 -10.37
N CYS A 12 -25.04 25.08 -9.08
CA CYS A 12 -26.33 24.60 -8.60
C CYS A 12 -27.44 25.60 -8.90
N GLU A 13 -28.42 25.17 -9.71
CA GLU A 13 -29.58 26.00 -10.08
C GLU A 13 -30.43 26.45 -8.88
N LYS A 14 -30.36 25.74 -7.74
CA LYS A 14 -31.12 26.04 -6.52
C LYS A 14 -30.45 27.09 -5.62
N CYS A 15 -29.12 27.13 -5.54
CA CYS A 15 -28.41 28.00 -4.58
C CYS A 15 -27.21 28.78 -5.14
N GLY A 16 -26.82 28.56 -6.40
CA GLY A 16 -25.71 29.25 -7.06
C GLY A 16 -24.31 28.80 -6.67
N GLU A 17 -24.17 27.78 -5.80
CA GLU A 17 -22.88 27.18 -5.41
C GLU A 17 -22.42 26.15 -6.44
N GLN A 18 -21.11 25.95 -6.61
CA GLN A 18 -20.58 24.95 -7.54
C GLN A 18 -21.03 23.53 -7.15
N TYR A 19 -21.39 22.70 -8.13
CA TYR A 19 -21.64 21.27 -7.88
C TYR A 19 -20.35 20.59 -7.43
N ILE A 20 -20.42 19.72 -6.41
CA ILE A 20 -19.27 18.89 -6.02
C ILE A 20 -19.02 17.80 -7.06
N ASP A 21 -20.09 17.32 -7.70
CA ASP A 21 -20.02 16.48 -8.89
C ASP A 21 -20.94 17.04 -9.97
N SER A 22 -20.33 17.69 -10.96
CA SER A 22 -21.02 18.33 -12.09
C SER A 22 -21.70 17.31 -13.02
N SER A 23 -21.27 16.05 -13.00
CA SER A 23 -21.88 14.98 -13.81
C SER A 23 -23.27 14.57 -13.29
N TYR A 24 -23.53 14.77 -11.98
CA TYR A 24 -24.77 14.34 -11.32
C TYR A 24 -25.57 15.49 -10.68
N LYS A 25 -25.17 16.76 -10.91
CA LYS A 25 -25.82 17.95 -10.35
C LYS A 25 -26.05 17.86 -8.83
N TRP A 26 -25.09 17.29 -8.08
CA TRP A 26 -25.17 17.14 -6.63
C TRP A 26 -24.53 18.34 -5.92
N CYS A 27 -25.31 19.07 -5.13
CA CYS A 27 -24.87 20.26 -4.40
C CYS A 27 -24.97 20.06 -2.89
N LYS A 28 -23.81 19.98 -2.22
CA LYS A 28 -23.71 19.77 -0.77
C LYS A 28 -24.58 20.73 0.04
N THR A 29 -24.53 22.02 -0.26
CA THR A 29 -25.30 23.05 0.47
C THR A 29 -26.80 22.83 0.34
N CYS A 30 -27.29 22.51 -0.86
CA CYS A 30 -28.70 22.21 -1.07
C CYS A 30 -29.13 20.93 -0.36
N GLN A 31 -28.30 19.89 -0.39
CA GLN A 31 -28.62 18.60 0.23
C GLN A 31 -28.62 18.68 1.76
N ILE A 32 -27.64 19.35 2.37
CA ILE A 32 -27.64 19.62 3.82
C ILE A 32 -28.87 20.46 4.22
N ASN A 33 -29.25 21.45 3.41
CA ASN A 33 -30.45 22.25 3.68
C ASN A 33 -31.75 21.45 3.50
N GLU A 34 -31.81 20.52 2.55
CA GLU A 34 -32.93 19.60 2.37
C GLU A 34 -33.05 18.65 3.58
N LEU A 35 -31.93 18.11 4.06
CA LEU A 35 -31.86 17.32 5.29
C LEU A 35 -32.35 18.13 6.51
N LYS A 36 -31.96 19.41 6.64
CA LYS A 36 -32.43 20.29 7.74
C LYS A 36 -33.91 20.68 7.66
N ASN A 37 -34.48 20.79 6.46
CA ASN A 37 -35.82 21.37 6.22
C ASN A 37 -36.90 20.33 5.85
N SER A 38 -36.54 19.08 5.58
CA SER A 38 -37.48 18.07 5.08
C SER A 38 -38.26 17.39 6.22
N ASN A 39 -39.56 17.19 5.99
CA ASN A 39 -40.45 16.39 6.86
C ASN A 39 -40.28 14.86 6.64
N ILE A 40 -39.18 14.41 6.02
CA ILE A 40 -39.01 13.02 5.58
C ILE A 40 -38.67 12.09 6.75
N THR A 41 -38.25 12.64 7.89
CA THR A 41 -37.78 11.88 9.05
C THR A 41 -38.18 12.56 10.36
N ASN A 42 -38.84 11.82 11.26
CA ASN A 42 -39.10 12.26 12.64
C ASN A 42 -37.79 12.23 13.44
N TRP A 43 -36.89 13.18 13.20
CA TRP A 43 -35.49 13.17 13.67
C TRP A 43 -35.26 13.59 15.11
N THR A 44 -36.29 13.80 15.92
CA THR A 44 -36.07 14.18 17.31
C THR A 44 -35.91 12.93 18.15
N SER A 45 -34.72 12.70 18.68
CA SER A 45 -34.50 11.73 19.75
C SER A 45 -35.11 12.17 21.10
N GLU A 46 -35.70 13.38 21.12
CA GLU A 46 -36.11 14.12 22.34
C GLU A 46 -34.91 14.46 23.26
N ASN A 47 -33.69 14.25 22.76
CA ASN A 47 -32.43 14.57 23.43
C ASN A 47 -31.59 15.52 22.57
N GLU A 48 -31.49 16.78 23.00
CA GLU A 48 -30.77 17.84 22.29
C GLU A 48 -29.31 17.47 21.97
N ASN A 49 -28.63 16.72 22.85
CA ASN A 49 -27.24 16.34 22.62
C ASN A 49 -27.09 15.28 21.51
N ILE A 50 -28.05 14.34 21.40
CA ILE A 50 -28.06 13.33 20.34
C ILE A 50 -28.48 13.95 19.01
N ASP A 51 -29.45 14.85 19.04
CA ASP A 51 -29.89 15.59 17.85
C ASP A 51 -28.73 16.46 17.31
N ASN A 52 -27.94 17.09 18.19
CA ASN A 52 -26.72 17.80 17.81
C ASN A 52 -25.64 16.87 17.23
N LEU A 53 -25.46 15.66 17.78
CA LEU A 53 -24.53 14.66 17.24
C LEU A 53 -24.94 14.20 15.84
N ILE A 54 -26.23 13.96 15.62
CA ILE A 54 -26.77 13.58 14.31
C ILE A 54 -26.47 14.69 13.29
N GLN A 55 -26.72 15.94 13.65
CA GLN A 55 -26.40 17.08 12.78
C GLN A 55 -24.89 17.19 12.51
N GLU A 56 -24.04 17.01 13.53
CA GLU A 56 -22.58 17.01 13.34
C GLU A 56 -22.14 15.93 12.35
N MET A 57 -22.73 14.73 12.43
CA MET A 57 -22.44 13.64 11.50
C MET A 57 -22.95 13.94 10.09
N GLN A 58 -24.15 14.47 9.93
CA GLN A 58 -24.71 14.82 8.61
C GLN A 58 -23.92 15.92 7.90
N LEU A 59 -23.32 16.87 8.64
CA LEU A 59 -22.44 17.89 8.06
C LEU A 59 -21.15 17.31 7.45
N LYS A 60 -20.78 16.08 7.83
CA LYS A 60 -19.60 15.38 7.30
C LYS A 60 -19.84 14.77 5.91
N ILE A 61 -21.08 14.68 5.42
CA ILE A 61 -21.41 14.22 4.06
C ILE A 61 -20.68 15.08 3.02
N LYS A 62 -19.99 14.45 2.07
CA LYS A 62 -19.20 15.07 1.01
C LYS A 62 -19.62 14.61 -0.39
N SER A 63 -20.11 13.39 -0.55
CA SER A 63 -20.54 12.85 -1.83
C SER A 63 -21.99 12.34 -1.78
N LYS A 64 -22.52 11.98 -2.95
CA LYS A 64 -23.84 11.36 -3.08
C LYS A 64 -23.92 9.95 -2.49
N ASP A 65 -22.78 9.28 -2.34
CA ASP A 65 -22.67 7.89 -1.90
C ASP A 65 -22.50 7.76 -0.38
N ASP A 66 -22.26 8.87 0.32
CA ASP A 66 -22.12 8.89 1.78
C ASP A 66 -23.44 8.58 2.50
N ILE A 67 -23.32 7.94 3.66
CA ILE A 67 -24.44 7.53 4.49
C ILE A 67 -25.04 8.72 5.23
N VAL A 68 -26.37 8.84 5.15
CA VAL A 68 -27.11 9.78 6.01
C VAL A 68 -27.27 9.19 7.40
N PHE A 69 -26.41 9.62 8.32
CA PHE A 69 -26.50 9.27 9.73
C PHE A 69 -27.76 9.86 10.36
N GLU A 70 -28.52 9.07 11.12
CA GLU A 70 -29.81 9.52 11.65
C GLU A 70 -30.27 8.86 12.95
N TRP A 71 -31.34 9.41 13.53
CA TRP A 71 -32.11 8.75 14.58
C TRP A 71 -33.05 7.70 13.98
N ILE A 72 -32.97 6.48 14.50
CA ILE A 72 -33.78 5.36 14.03
C ILE A 72 -34.67 4.88 15.20
N PRO A 73 -36.00 5.08 15.15
CA PRO A 73 -36.89 4.62 16.20
C PRO A 73 -36.78 3.10 16.41
N TYR A 74 -36.71 2.64 17.66
CA TYR A 74 -36.48 1.22 17.97
C TYR A 74 -37.52 0.27 17.36
N ASN A 75 -38.76 0.72 17.16
CA ASN A 75 -39.82 -0.05 16.52
C ASN A 75 -39.59 -0.35 15.02
N GLN A 76 -38.53 0.22 14.44
CA GLN A 76 -38.07 -0.06 13.08
C GLN A 76 -37.28 -1.37 12.96
N PHE A 77 -36.90 -1.99 14.09
CA PHE A 77 -36.12 -3.23 14.11
C PHE A 77 -37.00 -4.44 14.42
N ASP A 78 -37.01 -5.41 13.51
CA ASP A 78 -37.59 -6.74 13.68
C ASP A 78 -36.48 -7.82 13.78
N ASP A 79 -36.86 -9.06 14.11
CA ASP A 79 -35.98 -10.22 14.11
C ASP A 79 -34.66 -10.03 14.88
N ILE A 80 -34.73 -9.37 16.03
CA ILE A 80 -33.56 -9.09 16.87
C ILE A 80 -33.02 -10.42 17.44
N LYS A 81 -31.84 -10.83 16.98
CA LYS A 81 -31.14 -12.05 17.41
C LYS A 81 -29.81 -11.70 18.04
N GLU A 82 -29.54 -12.25 19.22
CA GLU A 82 -28.26 -12.07 19.90
C GLU A 82 -27.15 -12.85 19.18
N ILE A 83 -26.02 -12.18 18.93
CA ILE A 83 -24.87 -12.76 18.20
C ILE A 83 -23.74 -13.08 19.19
N GLU A 84 -23.36 -12.10 20.02
CA GLU A 84 -22.21 -12.19 20.92
C GLU A 84 -22.41 -11.30 22.16
N THR A 85 -21.94 -11.81 23.30
CA THR A 85 -21.71 -11.07 24.55
C THR A 85 -20.23 -11.14 24.85
N ASP A 86 -19.58 -9.99 25.09
CA ASP A 86 -18.18 -9.99 25.53
C ASP A 86 -18.01 -10.77 26.85
N LYS A 87 -16.77 -11.18 27.16
CA LYS A 87 -16.44 -11.98 28.37
C LYS A 87 -16.70 -11.24 29.70
N ASP A 88 -16.90 -9.92 29.65
CA ASP A 88 -17.08 -9.04 30.80
C ASP A 88 -18.54 -8.54 30.99
N GLY A 89 -19.44 -8.85 30.05
CA GLY A 89 -20.88 -8.53 30.07
C GLY A 89 -21.26 -7.09 29.71
N PHE A 90 -20.36 -6.27 29.15
CA PHE A 90 -20.59 -4.82 28.98
C PHE A 90 -21.07 -4.40 27.58
N VAL A 91 -20.82 -5.20 26.54
CA VAL A 91 -21.31 -4.93 25.17
C VAL A 91 -22.13 -6.12 24.67
N ARG A 92 -23.36 -5.81 24.24
CA ARG A 92 -24.27 -6.78 23.63
C ARG A 92 -24.46 -6.46 22.15
N LEU A 93 -24.09 -7.42 21.28
CA LEU A 93 -24.26 -7.31 19.83
C LEU A 93 -25.44 -8.17 19.37
N CYS A 94 -26.39 -7.54 18.68
CA CYS A 94 -27.54 -8.21 18.08
C CYS A 94 -27.60 -7.97 16.57
N SER A 95 -28.07 -8.95 15.79
CA SER A 95 -28.51 -8.74 14.40
C SER A 95 -29.98 -8.34 14.42
N ALA A 96 -30.38 -7.39 13.59
CA ALA A 96 -31.79 -7.02 13.42
C ALA A 96 -32.10 -6.65 11.97
N VAL A 97 -33.39 -6.71 11.61
CA VAL A 97 -33.91 -6.26 10.32
C VAL A 97 -34.48 -4.86 10.47
N TRP A 98 -33.88 -3.89 9.77
CA TRP A 98 -34.36 -2.51 9.72
C TRP A 98 -35.39 -2.34 8.60
N LYS A 99 -36.67 -2.17 8.98
CA LYS A 99 -37.83 -2.10 8.06
C LYS A 99 -37.66 -1.09 6.93
N ASN A 100 -37.32 0.15 7.27
CA ASN A 100 -37.28 1.23 6.30
C ASN A 100 -35.95 1.31 5.53
N GLY A 101 -34.89 0.70 6.04
CA GLY A 101 -33.55 0.79 5.45
C GLY A 101 -32.94 2.21 5.50
N PRO A 102 -31.69 2.37 5.07
CA PRO A 102 -30.97 3.64 5.07
C PRO A 102 -31.54 4.61 4.03
N LEU A 103 -31.29 5.89 4.28
CA LEU A 103 -31.61 6.96 3.35
C LEU A 103 -30.44 7.16 2.39
N LEU A 104 -30.67 7.01 1.08
CA LEU A 104 -29.69 7.19 0.01
C LEU A 104 -30.14 8.31 -0.95
N TYR A 105 -29.17 8.98 -1.57
CA TYR A 105 -29.46 9.99 -2.59
C TYR A 105 -29.91 9.31 -3.91
N CYS A 106 -31.04 9.72 -4.46
CA CYS A 106 -31.57 9.18 -5.71
C CYS A 106 -31.31 10.14 -6.88
N GLU A 107 -30.48 9.71 -7.83
CA GLU A 107 -30.03 10.52 -8.98
C GLU A 107 -31.20 11.04 -9.84
N ASN A 108 -32.19 10.18 -10.11
CA ASN A 108 -33.30 10.49 -11.01
C ASN A 108 -34.29 11.53 -10.45
N GLU A 109 -34.34 11.70 -9.13
CA GLU A 109 -35.30 12.60 -8.46
C GLU A 109 -34.63 13.75 -7.71
N CYS A 110 -33.30 13.82 -7.76
CA CYS A 110 -32.48 14.85 -7.13
C CYS A 110 -32.83 15.09 -5.65
N GLY A 111 -33.02 14.01 -4.89
CA GLY A 111 -33.42 14.03 -3.48
C GLY A 111 -33.25 12.67 -2.80
N TYR A 112 -33.47 12.64 -1.49
CA TYR A 112 -33.24 11.46 -0.66
C TYR A 112 -34.41 10.48 -0.64
N LYS A 113 -34.11 9.18 -0.75
CA LYS A 113 -35.08 8.10 -0.63
C LYS A 113 -34.60 6.97 0.26
N ARG A 114 -35.56 6.30 0.88
CA ARG A 114 -35.31 5.04 1.57
C ARG A 114 -35.00 3.96 0.55
N SER A 115 -33.80 3.42 0.60
CA SER A 115 -33.36 2.28 -0.20
C SER A 115 -33.23 1.06 0.68
N CYS A 116 -33.29 -0.14 0.10
CA CYS A 116 -33.09 -1.42 0.80
C CYS A 116 -34.05 -1.61 1.99
N GLN A 117 -35.37 -1.64 1.74
CA GLN A 117 -36.35 -2.03 2.77
C GLN A 117 -35.98 -3.40 3.35
N ASN A 118 -36.16 -3.56 4.66
CA ASN A 118 -35.75 -4.75 5.41
C ASN A 118 -34.24 -5.02 5.39
N LYS A 119 -33.39 -3.97 5.38
CA LYS A 119 -31.93 -4.11 5.47
C LYS A 119 -31.52 -4.70 6.82
N ARG A 120 -30.67 -5.73 6.83
CA ARG A 120 -30.09 -6.27 8.07
C ARG A 120 -28.97 -5.36 8.59
N VAL A 121 -28.95 -5.16 9.90
CA VAL A 121 -28.00 -4.28 10.60
C VAL A 121 -27.49 -4.95 11.88
N THR A 122 -26.33 -4.51 12.36
CA THR A 122 -25.80 -4.87 13.68
C THR A 122 -26.20 -3.80 14.69
N LEU A 123 -26.89 -4.20 15.75
CA LEU A 123 -27.25 -3.36 16.89
C LEU A 123 -26.20 -3.54 17.99
N LYS A 124 -25.45 -2.48 18.30
CA LYS A 124 -24.49 -2.46 19.42
C LYS A 124 -25.07 -1.66 20.58
N CYS A 125 -25.49 -2.34 21.65
CA CYS A 125 -26.01 -1.69 22.85
C CYS A 125 -24.87 -1.10 23.69
N LEU A 126 -24.99 0.18 24.07
CA LEU A 126 -24.04 0.89 24.92
C LEU A 126 -24.64 1.14 26.31
N HIS A 127 -23.94 0.73 27.36
CA HIS A 127 -24.28 1.10 28.73
C HIS A 127 -23.67 2.48 29.03
N ASN A 128 -24.52 3.47 29.35
CA ASN A 128 -24.21 4.88 29.65
C ASN A 128 -24.09 5.84 28.44
N SER A 129 -24.75 7.01 28.53
CA SER A 129 -24.90 8.01 27.48
C SER A 129 -23.62 8.78 27.14
N GLN A 130 -22.68 8.92 28.08
CA GLN A 130 -21.42 9.65 27.85
C GLN A 130 -20.47 8.89 26.89
N ASN A 131 -20.68 7.58 26.71
CA ASN A 131 -19.82 6.73 25.87
C ASN A 131 -20.21 6.81 24.38
N VAL A 132 -21.46 7.19 24.07
CA VAL A 132 -22.01 7.21 22.70
C VAL A 132 -21.22 8.14 21.77
N PHE A 133 -20.85 9.33 22.25
CA PHE A 133 -20.15 10.34 21.44
C PHE A 133 -18.75 9.88 20.99
N ASN A 134 -17.98 9.32 21.92
CA ASN A 134 -16.64 8.80 21.62
C ASN A 134 -16.71 7.58 20.71
N GLU A 135 -17.71 6.74 20.93
CA GLU A 135 -17.90 5.51 20.18
C GLU A 135 -18.34 5.79 18.73
N VAL A 136 -19.28 6.70 18.50
CA VAL A 136 -19.75 7.09 17.15
C VAL A 136 -18.61 7.68 16.31
N LYS A 137 -17.71 8.46 16.92
CA LYS A 137 -16.55 9.04 16.24
C LYS A 137 -15.52 8.01 15.77
N ALA A 138 -15.58 6.76 16.26
CA ALA A 138 -14.71 5.68 15.80
C ALA A 138 -15.19 5.02 14.49
N TYR A 139 -16.38 5.39 13.98
CA TYR A 139 -16.99 4.83 12.78
C TYR A 139 -17.08 5.87 11.65
N SER A 140 -17.12 5.41 10.40
CA SER A 140 -17.21 6.28 9.20
C SER A 140 -18.61 6.25 8.58
N ILE A 141 -18.97 7.35 7.93
CA ILE A 141 -20.16 7.46 7.07
C ILE A 141 -19.79 7.63 5.59
N ASN A 142 -18.49 7.75 5.28
CA ASN A 142 -18.02 7.99 3.91
C ASN A 142 -17.76 6.66 3.18
N ARG A 143 -18.24 6.53 1.93
CA ARG A 143 -18.04 5.30 1.14
C ARG A 143 -16.75 5.23 0.34
N ASP A 144 -16.08 6.36 0.11
CA ASP A 144 -14.90 6.45 -0.76
C ASP A 144 -13.54 6.22 -0.05
N GLU A 145 -13.51 5.70 1.18
CA GLU A 145 -12.26 5.45 1.89
C GLU A 145 -11.71 4.04 1.62
N TYR A 146 -10.50 3.98 1.06
CA TYR A 146 -9.70 2.76 0.81
C TYR A 146 -9.29 1.98 2.09
N PHE A 147 -9.86 2.32 3.25
CA PHE A 147 -9.57 1.74 4.56
C PHE A 147 -10.79 0.97 5.09
N MET A 148 -10.56 -0.22 5.64
CA MET A 148 -11.58 -1.05 6.29
C MET A 148 -12.12 -0.40 7.58
N VAL A 149 -13.06 0.54 7.46
CA VAL A 149 -13.81 1.13 8.59
C VAL A 149 -15.26 0.67 8.51
N TYR A 150 -15.83 0.15 9.61
CA TYR A 150 -17.24 -0.25 9.65
C TYR A 150 -18.15 0.97 9.43
N GLU A 151 -19.12 0.86 8.52
CA GLU A 151 -20.12 1.90 8.30
C GLU A 151 -21.09 2.00 9.50
N ILE A 152 -21.44 3.22 9.89
CA ILE A 152 -22.49 3.51 10.88
C ILE A 152 -23.69 4.21 10.24
N TYR A 153 -24.88 3.65 10.42
CA TYR A 153 -26.13 4.18 9.86
C TYR A 153 -26.83 5.16 10.79
N GLY A 154 -26.67 5.01 12.11
CA GLY A 154 -27.37 5.88 13.04
C GLY A 154 -27.37 5.40 14.48
N ILE A 155 -28.26 6.01 15.27
CA ILE A 155 -28.47 5.72 16.69
C ILE A 155 -29.93 5.40 16.93
N SER A 156 -30.19 4.48 17.85
CA SER A 156 -31.50 4.22 18.44
C SER A 156 -31.40 4.21 19.96
N GLN A 157 -32.53 4.07 20.65
CA GLN A 157 -32.58 3.89 22.09
C GLN A 157 -33.49 2.73 22.46
N ALA A 158 -33.01 1.89 23.36
CA ALA A 158 -33.78 0.76 23.88
C ALA A 158 -34.98 1.26 24.71
N PRO A 159 -36.20 0.80 24.44
CA PRO A 159 -37.42 1.33 25.06
C PRO A 159 -37.54 1.11 26.57
N ASN A 160 -36.78 0.17 27.15
CA ASN A 160 -36.91 -0.23 28.55
C ASN A 160 -35.67 0.03 29.42
N THR A 161 -34.55 0.43 28.83
CA THR A 161 -33.27 0.55 29.55
C THR A 161 -32.61 1.92 29.41
N GLU A 162 -33.21 2.84 28.65
CA GLU A 162 -32.66 4.16 28.26
C GLU A 162 -31.28 4.10 27.59
N ASN A 163 -30.73 2.91 27.35
CA ASN A 163 -29.45 2.68 26.71
C ASN A 163 -29.53 3.00 25.21
N TYR A 164 -28.51 3.68 24.71
CA TYR A 164 -28.36 3.92 23.28
C TYR A 164 -27.85 2.69 22.56
N ILE A 165 -28.26 2.55 21.30
CA ILE A 165 -27.90 1.47 20.41
C ILE A 165 -27.29 2.10 19.18
N LEU A 166 -26.08 1.68 18.81
CA LEU A 166 -25.49 2.05 17.53
C LEU A 166 -25.95 1.09 16.45
N ILE A 167 -26.29 1.64 15.29
CA ILE A 167 -26.80 0.89 14.14
C ILE A 167 -25.68 0.81 13.12
N LEU A 168 -25.04 -0.35 13.04
CA LEU A 168 -23.85 -0.58 12.24
C LEU A 168 -24.16 -1.49 11.05
N GLN A 169 -23.28 -1.47 10.06
CA GLN A 169 -23.26 -2.44 8.97
C GLN A 169 -23.22 -3.89 9.46
N CYS A 170 -23.93 -4.78 8.74
CA CYS A 170 -24.07 -6.18 9.12
C CYS A 170 -22.89 -6.99 8.58
N VAL A 171 -21.92 -7.28 9.45
CA VAL A 171 -20.74 -8.06 9.06
C VAL A 171 -20.96 -9.58 9.13
N TYR A 172 -22.21 -10.03 9.26
CA TYR A 172 -22.58 -11.43 9.38
C TYR A 172 -23.50 -11.84 8.24
N CYS A 173 -23.21 -13.00 7.64
CA CYS A 173 -23.97 -13.54 6.53
C CYS A 173 -25.39 -13.94 6.94
N GLU A 174 -26.37 -13.57 6.11
CA GLU A 174 -27.79 -13.84 6.35
C GLU A 174 -28.16 -15.32 6.32
N ILE A 175 -27.44 -16.11 5.52
CA ILE A 175 -27.73 -17.52 5.29
C ILE A 175 -27.17 -18.39 6.41
N CYS A 176 -25.90 -18.20 6.78
CA CYS A 176 -25.22 -19.07 7.76
C CYS A 176 -24.95 -18.43 9.12
N GLY A 177 -25.15 -17.12 9.28
CA GLY A 177 -24.88 -16.39 10.53
C GLY A 177 -23.40 -16.24 10.89
N LYS A 178 -22.48 -16.71 10.03
CA LYS A 178 -21.03 -16.53 10.21
C LYS A 178 -20.59 -15.16 9.71
N ARG A 179 -19.53 -14.63 10.30
CA ARG A 179 -18.93 -13.35 9.91
C ARG A 179 -18.37 -13.43 8.47
N TYR A 180 -18.57 -12.38 7.67
CA TYR A 180 -17.94 -12.25 6.35
C TYR A 180 -16.42 -12.17 6.46
N THR A 181 -15.73 -12.68 5.44
CA THR A 181 -14.25 -12.69 5.35
C THR A 181 -13.69 -11.36 4.88
N ASN A 182 -14.42 -10.66 4.01
CA ASN A 182 -14.10 -9.31 3.54
C ASN A 182 -15.34 -8.41 3.68
N ILE A 183 -15.17 -7.09 3.77
CA ILE A 183 -16.28 -6.13 3.88
C ILE A 183 -16.99 -5.95 2.51
N TYR A 184 -16.25 -6.05 1.40
CA TYR A 184 -16.79 -6.00 0.03
C TYR A 184 -17.63 -7.24 -0.35
N ASP A 185 -17.50 -8.32 0.43
CA ASP A 185 -18.30 -9.54 0.27
C ASP A 185 -19.78 -9.29 0.63
N GLU A 186 -20.08 -8.31 1.50
CA GLU A 186 -21.46 -7.94 1.84
C GLU A 186 -22.14 -7.22 0.67
N SER A 187 -21.44 -6.30 -0.01
CA SER A 187 -22.02 -5.58 -1.16
C SER A 187 -22.29 -6.49 -2.36
N SER A 188 -21.68 -7.68 -2.39
CA SER A 188 -21.89 -8.72 -3.41
C SER A 188 -22.70 -9.92 -2.88
N ASN A 189 -23.18 -9.87 -1.63
CA ASN A 189 -23.84 -10.96 -0.89
C ASN A 189 -23.10 -12.31 -0.96
N TRP A 190 -21.77 -12.28 -1.13
CA TRP A 190 -20.94 -13.46 -1.28
C TRP A 190 -20.38 -13.91 0.06
N CYS A 191 -20.89 -14.96 0.70
CA CYS A 191 -20.30 -15.48 1.95
C CYS A 191 -19.43 -16.71 1.70
N LYS A 192 -18.12 -16.62 1.92
CA LYS A 192 -17.18 -17.76 1.80
C LYS A 192 -17.70 -19.05 2.41
N SER A 193 -18.24 -19.00 3.64
CA SER A 193 -18.78 -20.20 4.29
C SER A 193 -20.00 -20.77 3.57
N CYS A 194 -20.93 -19.92 3.16
CA CYS A 194 -22.10 -20.37 2.39
C CYS A 194 -21.72 -20.92 1.03
N GLN A 195 -20.75 -20.29 0.35
CA GLN A 195 -20.29 -20.76 -0.95
C GLN A 195 -19.54 -22.08 -0.84
N ILE A 196 -18.70 -22.25 0.19
CA ILE A 196 -18.08 -23.53 0.50
C ILE A 196 -19.16 -24.60 0.77
N ASP A 197 -20.21 -24.26 1.53
CA ASP A 197 -21.29 -25.20 1.83
C ASP A 197 -22.18 -25.49 0.59
N ASP A 198 -22.40 -24.53 -0.30
CA ASP A 198 -23.11 -24.72 -1.57
C ASP A 198 -22.30 -25.59 -2.54
N LEU A 199 -21.01 -25.32 -2.70
CA LEU A 199 -20.09 -26.16 -3.46
C LEU A 199 -20.06 -27.58 -2.88
N LYS A 200 -20.09 -27.72 -1.54
CA LYS A 200 -20.22 -29.02 -0.86
C LYS A 200 -21.50 -29.77 -1.23
N ASN A 201 -22.62 -29.08 -1.30
CA ASN A 201 -23.91 -29.70 -1.60
C ASN A 201 -24.06 -30.03 -3.10
N ASN A 202 -23.41 -29.28 -3.99
CA ASN A 202 -23.50 -29.44 -5.44
C ASN A 202 -22.43 -30.37 -6.06
N PHE A 203 -21.55 -30.99 -5.24
CA PHE A 203 -20.47 -31.91 -5.67
C PHE A 203 -20.93 -33.06 -6.58
N VAL A 204 -22.20 -33.46 -6.53
CA VAL A 204 -22.76 -34.57 -7.32
C VAL A 204 -22.65 -34.34 -8.84
N ASN A 205 -22.48 -33.09 -9.28
CA ASN A 205 -22.44 -32.74 -10.72
C ASN A 205 -21.04 -32.68 -11.35
N TRP A 206 -19.94 -32.76 -10.58
CA TRP A 206 -18.56 -32.54 -11.05
C TRP A 206 -17.58 -33.68 -10.73
N THR A 207 -18.05 -34.92 -10.74
CA THR A 207 -17.17 -36.07 -10.51
C THR A 207 -16.49 -36.52 -11.80
N SER A 208 -15.17 -36.69 -11.75
CA SER A 208 -14.37 -37.32 -12.80
C SER A 208 -14.55 -38.84 -12.84
N GLY A 209 -15.03 -39.43 -11.75
CA GLY A 209 -15.04 -40.88 -11.54
C GLY A 209 -13.69 -41.44 -11.04
N ASN A 210 -12.72 -40.56 -10.75
CA ASN A 210 -11.44 -40.87 -10.10
C ASN A 210 -11.37 -40.17 -8.75
N GLU A 211 -11.27 -40.96 -7.67
CA GLU A 211 -11.30 -40.46 -6.29
C GLU A 211 -10.18 -39.44 -5.99
N GLU A 212 -8.97 -39.63 -6.52
CA GLU A 212 -7.85 -38.72 -6.27
C GLU A 212 -8.05 -37.35 -6.94
N ILE A 213 -8.60 -37.34 -8.16
CA ILE A 213 -8.92 -36.11 -8.89
C ILE A 213 -10.11 -35.41 -8.28
N ASP A 214 -11.13 -36.17 -7.89
CA ASP A 214 -12.30 -35.63 -7.23
C ASP A 214 -11.87 -34.96 -5.92
N ASN A 215 -11.05 -35.63 -5.10
CA ASN A 215 -10.46 -35.07 -3.87
C ASN A 215 -9.64 -33.80 -4.14
N LEU A 216 -8.84 -33.76 -5.21
CA LEU A 216 -8.12 -32.55 -5.60
C LEU A 216 -9.08 -31.41 -5.93
N ILE A 217 -10.12 -31.65 -6.73
CA ILE A 217 -11.12 -30.64 -7.07
C ILE A 217 -11.80 -30.12 -5.79
N GLN A 218 -12.10 -30.99 -4.81
CA GLN A 218 -12.65 -30.53 -3.53
C GLN A 218 -11.66 -29.66 -2.76
N GLU A 219 -10.42 -30.13 -2.60
CA GLU A 219 -9.35 -29.37 -1.94
C GLU A 219 -9.21 -27.97 -2.56
N MET A 220 -9.40 -27.88 -3.87
CA MET A 220 -9.33 -26.66 -4.64
C MET A 220 -10.51 -25.71 -4.43
N GLN A 221 -11.73 -26.23 -4.47
CA GLN A 221 -12.93 -25.44 -4.27
C GLN A 221 -13.05 -24.88 -2.85
N LEU A 222 -12.42 -25.54 -1.85
CA LEU A 222 -12.36 -25.05 -0.48
C LEU A 222 -11.42 -23.84 -0.27
N LYS A 223 -10.56 -23.53 -1.26
CA LYS A 223 -9.56 -22.46 -1.17
C LYS A 223 -10.05 -21.10 -1.68
N ILE A 224 -11.28 -21.01 -2.20
CA ILE A 224 -11.86 -19.73 -2.63
C ILE A 224 -11.89 -18.72 -1.48
N ASP A 225 -11.65 -17.45 -1.79
CA ASP A 225 -11.51 -16.38 -0.79
C ASP A 225 -12.31 -15.13 -1.14
N THR A 226 -12.53 -14.83 -2.42
CA THR A 226 -13.36 -13.69 -2.86
C THR A 226 -14.35 -14.06 -3.96
N SER A 227 -15.33 -13.19 -4.22
CA SER A 227 -16.30 -13.34 -5.33
C SER A 227 -15.66 -13.41 -6.72
N ASP A 228 -14.46 -12.85 -6.89
CA ASP A 228 -13.74 -12.83 -8.16
C ASP A 228 -13.06 -14.17 -8.51
N ASP A 229 -12.82 -15.01 -7.50
CA ASP A 229 -12.14 -16.28 -7.65
C ASP A 229 -12.91 -17.20 -8.59
N LYS A 230 -12.18 -17.82 -9.53
CA LYS A 230 -12.77 -18.79 -10.45
C LYS A 230 -12.82 -20.16 -9.82
N ILE A 231 -13.96 -20.84 -10.00
CA ILE A 231 -14.17 -22.18 -9.46
C ILE A 231 -13.39 -23.17 -10.31
N PHE A 232 -12.58 -23.99 -9.64
CA PHE A 232 -11.84 -25.09 -10.27
C PHE A 232 -12.76 -26.29 -10.47
N GLU A 233 -12.84 -26.83 -11.69
CA GLU A 233 -13.88 -27.80 -12.07
C GLU A 233 -13.33 -29.05 -12.78
N TRP A 234 -14.07 -30.16 -12.69
CA TRP A 234 -14.00 -31.21 -13.71
C TRP A 234 -14.80 -30.76 -14.93
N ILE A 235 -14.14 -30.73 -16.09
CA ILE A 235 -14.74 -30.29 -17.35
C ILE A 235 -14.89 -31.53 -18.23
N PRO A 236 -16.12 -32.00 -18.50
CA PRO A 236 -16.33 -33.14 -19.39
C PRO A 236 -15.75 -32.86 -20.79
N TYR A 237 -14.99 -33.79 -21.36
CA TYR A 237 -14.30 -33.58 -22.64
C TYR A 237 -15.22 -33.15 -23.79
N ASN A 238 -16.48 -33.59 -23.79
CA ASN A 238 -17.49 -33.19 -24.78
C ASN A 238 -17.89 -31.70 -24.73
N GLN A 239 -17.46 -30.98 -23.69
CA GLN A 239 -17.60 -29.52 -23.55
C GLN A 239 -16.55 -28.75 -24.36
N LEU A 240 -15.48 -29.41 -24.82
CA LEU A 240 -14.40 -28.82 -25.59
C LEU A 240 -14.64 -29.03 -27.10
N ASN A 241 -14.72 -27.94 -27.85
CA ASN A 241 -14.90 -27.93 -29.30
C ASN A 241 -13.70 -27.29 -30.00
N ASP A 242 -13.56 -27.57 -31.30
CA ASP A 242 -12.56 -26.98 -32.19
C ASP A 242 -11.13 -27.03 -31.62
N ILE A 243 -10.75 -28.19 -31.07
CA ILE A 243 -9.42 -28.40 -30.51
C ILE A 243 -8.37 -28.24 -31.62
N LYS A 244 -7.49 -27.23 -31.50
CA LYS A 244 -6.45 -26.90 -32.48
C LYS A 244 -5.09 -26.77 -31.80
N GLU A 245 -4.07 -27.40 -32.35
CA GLU A 245 -2.68 -27.24 -31.90
C GLU A 245 -2.22 -25.79 -32.13
N ILE A 246 -1.68 -25.14 -31.08
CA ILE A 246 -1.20 -23.75 -31.17
C ILE A 246 0.32 -23.72 -31.30
N ASN A 247 1.05 -24.48 -30.47
CA ASN A 247 2.51 -24.42 -30.46
C ASN A 247 3.18 -25.66 -29.84
N LYS A 248 4.40 -25.96 -30.28
CA LYS A 248 5.34 -26.88 -29.62
C LYS A 248 6.32 -26.05 -28.80
N ILE A 249 6.25 -26.15 -27.49
CA ILE A 249 7.29 -25.57 -26.64
C ILE A 249 8.51 -26.50 -26.73
N ASP A 250 9.69 -25.91 -26.95
CA ASP A 250 10.95 -26.64 -27.04
C ASP A 250 11.11 -27.62 -25.86
N ASN A 251 11.17 -28.91 -26.20
CA ASN A 251 11.27 -30.08 -25.32
C ASN A 251 10.14 -30.28 -24.29
N SER A 252 8.92 -30.54 -24.77
CA SER A 252 8.18 -31.82 -24.58
C SER A 252 6.65 -31.71 -24.47
N ASP A 253 6.09 -30.50 -24.32
CA ASP A 253 4.65 -30.31 -24.16
C ASP A 253 4.02 -29.51 -25.32
N THR A 254 2.98 -30.08 -25.94
CA THR A 254 2.20 -29.44 -27.01
C THR A 254 0.95 -28.80 -26.40
N ILE A 255 0.72 -27.51 -26.67
CA ILE A 255 -0.46 -26.77 -26.20
C ILE A 255 -1.50 -26.66 -27.32
N TYR A 256 -2.75 -26.90 -26.97
CA TYR A 256 -3.91 -26.79 -27.87
C TYR A 256 -4.83 -25.65 -27.41
N SER A 257 -5.64 -25.11 -28.32
CA SER A 257 -6.76 -24.20 -28.02
C SER A 257 -8.07 -24.93 -28.23
N ALA A 258 -9.10 -24.57 -27.48
CA ALA A 258 -10.44 -25.08 -27.65
C ALA A 258 -11.50 -24.08 -27.19
N PHE A 259 -12.73 -24.24 -27.68
CA PHE A 259 -13.89 -23.55 -27.12
C PHE A 259 -14.54 -24.42 -26.06
N TRP A 260 -14.62 -23.91 -24.83
CA TRP A 260 -15.44 -24.48 -23.78
C TRP A 260 -16.88 -23.98 -23.94
N LYS A 261 -17.80 -24.89 -24.33
CA LYS A 261 -19.21 -24.61 -24.63
C LYS A 261 -19.93 -23.86 -23.52
N GLU A 262 -19.94 -24.41 -22.31
CA GLU A 262 -20.59 -23.75 -21.18
C GLU A 262 -19.72 -22.66 -20.55
N GLY A 263 -18.39 -22.80 -20.58
CA GLY A 263 -17.46 -21.81 -20.01
C GLY A 263 -17.35 -21.88 -18.48
N PRO A 264 -16.42 -21.10 -17.89
CA PRO A 264 -16.15 -21.12 -16.45
C PRO A 264 -17.28 -20.51 -15.63
N LEU A 265 -17.47 -21.05 -14.43
CA LEU A 265 -18.38 -20.51 -13.43
C LEU A 265 -17.78 -19.26 -12.78
N HIS A 266 -18.58 -18.20 -12.62
CA HIS A 266 -18.20 -17.00 -11.87
C HIS A 266 -19.41 -16.39 -11.18
N TRP A 267 -19.16 -15.66 -10.09
CA TRP A 267 -20.17 -14.88 -9.38
C TRP A 267 -20.47 -13.60 -10.16
N ASP A 268 -21.75 -13.29 -10.34
CA ASP A 268 -22.23 -12.13 -11.10
C ASP A 268 -23.03 -11.16 -10.21
N GLU A 269 -23.34 -9.98 -10.73
CA GLU A 269 -24.03 -8.89 -10.03
C GLU A 269 -25.44 -9.28 -9.53
N GLU A 270 -26.05 -10.33 -10.11
CA GLU A 270 -27.32 -10.93 -9.64
C GLU A 270 -27.14 -11.94 -8.50
N GLU A 271 -25.97 -11.94 -7.83
CA GLU A 271 -25.68 -12.74 -6.62
C GLU A 271 -25.83 -14.25 -6.82
N ARG A 272 -25.45 -14.71 -8.01
CA ARG A 272 -25.53 -16.12 -8.39
C ARG A 272 -24.39 -16.50 -9.31
N TYR A 273 -24.06 -17.78 -9.30
CA TYR A 273 -23.12 -18.32 -10.25
C TYR A 273 -23.72 -18.41 -11.66
N ILE A 274 -23.08 -17.76 -12.62
CA ILE A 274 -23.42 -17.85 -14.04
C ILE A 274 -22.22 -18.34 -14.85
N ARG A 275 -22.49 -18.73 -16.11
CA ARG A 275 -21.45 -19.11 -17.06
C ARG A 275 -21.53 -18.28 -18.32
N HIS A 276 -20.36 -17.85 -18.80
CA HIS A 276 -20.25 -17.26 -20.14
C HIS A 276 -19.92 -18.35 -21.15
N ARG A 277 -20.90 -18.67 -22.00
CA ARG A 277 -20.77 -19.70 -23.03
C ARG A 277 -19.66 -19.39 -24.03
N ASN A 278 -19.08 -20.44 -24.60
CA ASN A 278 -18.08 -20.41 -25.67
C ASN A 278 -16.79 -19.66 -25.28
N LYS A 279 -16.29 -19.89 -24.06
CA LYS A 279 -15.01 -19.34 -23.62
C LYS A 279 -13.86 -20.01 -24.37
N ASN A 280 -12.92 -19.23 -24.88
CA ASN A 280 -11.69 -19.77 -25.45
C ASN A 280 -10.72 -20.16 -24.31
N VAL A 281 -10.27 -21.41 -24.33
CA VAL A 281 -9.39 -22.00 -23.33
C VAL A 281 -8.20 -22.66 -24.01
N ALA A 282 -7.10 -22.76 -23.28
CA ALA A 282 -5.95 -23.52 -23.72
C ALA A 282 -5.84 -24.83 -22.94
N LEU A 283 -5.32 -25.85 -23.61
CA LEU A 283 -5.30 -27.24 -23.19
C LEU A 283 -3.87 -27.75 -23.18
N LYS A 284 -3.44 -28.35 -22.08
CA LYS A 284 -2.16 -29.05 -21.97
C LYS A 284 -2.43 -30.52 -21.69
N TYR A 285 -2.03 -31.38 -22.62
CA TYR A 285 -2.10 -32.83 -22.47
C TYR A 285 -0.86 -33.30 -21.71
N LEU A 286 -1.06 -34.09 -20.66
CA LEU A 286 0.02 -34.74 -19.94
C LEU A 286 -0.04 -36.26 -20.20
N ARG A 287 1.11 -36.86 -20.52
CA ARG A 287 1.23 -38.30 -20.80
C ARG A 287 1.65 -39.01 -19.52
N ASP A 288 0.80 -39.92 -19.04
CA ASP A 288 1.02 -40.96 -18.00
C ASP A 288 1.73 -40.58 -16.69
N VAL A 289 0.93 -40.53 -15.61
CA VAL A 289 1.09 -41.01 -14.21
C VAL A 289 0.27 -40.08 -13.28
N PRO A 290 -0.77 -40.60 -12.57
CA PRO A 290 -1.66 -39.76 -11.75
C PRO A 290 -0.96 -38.91 -10.69
N SER A 291 0.09 -39.42 -10.03
CA SER A 291 0.75 -38.72 -8.93
C SER A 291 1.61 -37.52 -9.36
N GLU A 292 2.35 -37.64 -10.48
CA GLU A 292 3.12 -36.52 -11.04
C GLU A 292 2.17 -35.44 -11.60
N PHE A 293 1.10 -35.86 -12.28
CA PHE A 293 0.03 -34.98 -12.75
C PHE A 293 -0.61 -34.17 -11.61
N LEU A 294 -1.02 -34.84 -10.52
CA LEU A 294 -1.67 -34.17 -9.38
C LEU A 294 -0.71 -33.18 -8.69
N ASN A 295 0.58 -33.49 -8.61
CA ASN A 295 1.59 -32.57 -8.09
C ASN A 295 1.77 -31.33 -8.97
N GLU A 296 1.80 -31.49 -10.30
CA GLU A 296 1.91 -30.36 -11.22
C GLU A 296 0.69 -29.43 -11.12
N VAL A 297 -0.52 -30.00 -11.04
CA VAL A 297 -1.75 -29.22 -10.82
C VAL A 297 -1.71 -28.47 -9.50
N LYS A 298 -1.33 -29.14 -8.39
CA LYS A 298 -1.22 -28.51 -7.06
C LYS A 298 -0.22 -27.36 -7.05
N ILE A 299 0.93 -27.51 -7.73
CA ILE A 299 1.94 -26.45 -7.85
C ILE A 299 1.39 -25.25 -8.62
N LYS A 300 0.76 -25.48 -9.78
CA LYS A 300 0.25 -24.39 -10.63
C LYS A 300 -0.86 -23.59 -9.98
N VAL A 301 -1.77 -24.28 -9.30
CA VAL A 301 -2.76 -23.62 -8.45
C VAL A 301 -2.10 -22.77 -7.38
N TYR A 302 -1.18 -23.37 -6.61
CA TYR A 302 -0.59 -22.72 -5.44
C TYR A 302 0.09 -21.41 -5.84
N LEU A 303 0.77 -21.40 -7.00
CA LEU A 303 1.35 -20.20 -7.57
C LEU A 303 0.29 -19.14 -7.92
N TYR A 304 -0.80 -19.52 -8.61
CA TYR A 304 -1.89 -18.58 -8.92
C TYR A 304 -2.50 -17.93 -7.67
N SER A 305 -2.72 -18.71 -6.60
CA SER A 305 -3.30 -18.20 -5.34
C SER A 305 -2.41 -17.17 -4.62
N ILE A 306 -1.12 -17.12 -4.95
CA ILE A 306 -0.15 -16.20 -4.33
C ILE A 306 0.12 -14.99 -5.21
N THR A 307 0.25 -15.20 -6.52
CA THR A 307 0.77 -14.16 -7.42
C THR A 307 -0.33 -13.42 -8.18
N ARG A 308 -1.52 -14.02 -8.37
CA ARG A 308 -2.58 -13.54 -9.30
C ARG A 308 -2.10 -13.27 -10.74
N THR A 309 -0.87 -13.63 -11.10
CA THR A 309 -0.21 -13.32 -12.38
C THR A 309 0.00 -14.55 -13.27
N ASP A 310 -0.10 -15.76 -12.71
CA ASP A 310 0.12 -17.01 -13.43
C ASP A 310 -1.11 -17.47 -14.25
N GLU A 311 -0.89 -18.40 -15.18
CA GLU A 311 -1.92 -18.94 -16.09
C GLU A 311 -3.12 -19.50 -15.32
N LEU A 312 -4.19 -18.70 -15.21
CA LEU A 312 -5.42 -19.03 -14.50
C LEU A 312 -5.94 -20.40 -14.96
N LEU A 313 -5.92 -21.38 -14.04
CA LEU A 313 -6.31 -22.76 -14.30
C LEU A 313 -7.79 -22.95 -13.96
N TYR A 314 -8.61 -23.26 -14.96
CA TYR A 314 -10.05 -23.46 -14.78
C TYR A 314 -10.42 -24.86 -14.31
N GLY A 315 -9.64 -25.88 -14.69
CA GLY A 315 -10.04 -27.25 -14.39
C GLY A 315 -9.24 -28.33 -15.09
N ILE A 316 -9.75 -29.55 -14.95
CA ILE A 316 -9.19 -30.77 -15.53
C ILE A 316 -10.24 -31.44 -16.40
N SER A 317 -9.81 -32.06 -17.50
CA SER A 317 -10.60 -32.99 -18.31
C SER A 317 -9.79 -34.27 -18.53
N GLN A 318 -10.44 -35.31 -19.06
CA GLN A 318 -9.75 -36.49 -19.61
C GLN A 318 -10.24 -36.78 -21.02
N ASP A 319 -9.31 -36.97 -21.95
CA ASP A 319 -9.63 -37.42 -23.30
C ASP A 319 -10.19 -38.87 -23.23
N PRO A 320 -11.43 -39.11 -23.67
CA PRO A 320 -12.04 -40.44 -23.58
C PRO A 320 -11.33 -41.48 -24.47
N ASN A 321 -10.64 -41.06 -25.54
CA ASN A 321 -9.96 -41.93 -26.49
C ASN A 321 -8.54 -42.25 -26.04
N THR A 322 -7.75 -41.23 -25.68
CA THR A 322 -6.34 -41.41 -25.31
C THR A 322 -6.15 -41.71 -23.82
N LYS A 323 -7.16 -41.46 -22.98
CA LYS A 323 -7.11 -41.52 -21.52
C LYS A 323 -6.15 -40.53 -20.86
N ASN A 324 -5.51 -39.66 -21.63
CA ASN A 324 -4.66 -38.60 -21.13
C ASN A 324 -5.50 -37.56 -20.38
N TYR A 325 -4.97 -37.09 -19.25
CA TYR A 325 -5.53 -35.94 -18.54
C TYR A 325 -5.10 -34.65 -19.23
N ILE A 326 -6.01 -33.67 -19.19
CA ILE A 326 -5.90 -32.38 -19.85
C ILE A 326 -6.10 -31.31 -18.80
N MET A 327 -5.12 -30.43 -18.63
CA MET A 327 -5.28 -29.20 -17.86
C MET A 327 -5.88 -28.11 -18.76
N ILE A 328 -6.88 -27.41 -18.24
CA ILE A 328 -7.62 -26.38 -18.97
C ILE A 328 -7.38 -25.04 -18.30
N PHE A 329 -6.75 -24.11 -19.03
CA PHE A 329 -6.36 -22.80 -18.54
C PHE A 329 -6.95 -21.68 -19.38
N ALA A 330 -6.97 -20.46 -18.83
CA ALA A 330 -7.26 -19.25 -19.57
C ALA A 330 -6.34 -19.18 -20.79
N ASN A 331 -6.93 -19.03 -21.98
CA ASN A 331 -6.15 -19.00 -23.20
C ASN A 331 -5.24 -17.76 -23.20
N THR A 332 -3.94 -18.00 -23.05
CA THR A 332 -2.91 -16.96 -23.08
C THR A 332 -2.34 -16.76 -24.48
N TYR A 333 -2.91 -17.34 -25.54
CA TYR A 333 -2.39 -17.25 -26.90
C TYR A 333 -3.30 -16.46 -27.84
N CYS A 334 -2.69 -15.68 -28.72
CA CYS A 334 -3.39 -14.85 -29.70
C CYS A 334 -4.06 -15.70 -30.78
N LYS A 335 -5.34 -15.42 -31.07
CA LYS A 335 -6.12 -16.09 -32.13
C LYS A 335 -5.57 -15.83 -33.55
N LYS A 336 -4.92 -14.69 -33.77
CA LYS A 336 -4.47 -14.24 -35.09
C LYS A 336 -3.10 -14.85 -35.47
N CYS A 337 -2.14 -14.86 -34.56
CA CYS A 337 -0.77 -15.33 -34.85
C CYS A 337 -0.30 -16.54 -34.03
N GLY A 338 -1.02 -16.97 -32.99
CA GLY A 338 -0.62 -18.09 -32.14
C GLY A 338 0.48 -17.77 -31.11
N GLU A 339 0.95 -16.52 -31.01
CA GLU A 339 1.93 -16.11 -29.99
C GLU A 339 1.27 -15.82 -28.64
N LYS A 340 2.05 -15.90 -27.54
CA LYS A 340 1.57 -15.61 -26.19
C LYS A 340 1.15 -14.12 -26.08
N LEU A 341 -0.03 -13.90 -25.52
CA LEU A 341 -0.61 -12.60 -25.22
C LEU A 341 0.23 -11.91 -24.16
N THR A 342 0.47 -10.63 -24.38
CA THR A 342 1.23 -9.75 -23.51
C THR A 342 0.33 -9.09 -22.45
N ASN A 343 -0.99 -9.04 -22.68
CA ASN A 343 -1.98 -8.67 -21.67
C ASN A 343 -3.25 -9.52 -21.83
N LEU A 344 -3.60 -10.29 -20.78
CA LEU A 344 -4.72 -11.24 -20.77
C LEU A 344 -6.10 -10.59 -20.56
N VAL A 345 -6.16 -9.40 -19.98
CA VAL A 345 -7.42 -8.69 -19.71
C VAL A 345 -8.03 -8.17 -21.01
N TYR A 346 -7.19 -7.78 -21.96
CA TYR A 346 -7.61 -7.13 -23.22
C TYR A 346 -7.34 -7.98 -24.46
N ASP A 347 -7.00 -9.27 -24.30
CA ASP A 347 -6.60 -10.16 -25.40
C ASP A 347 -5.50 -9.54 -26.31
N TRP A 348 -4.61 -8.71 -25.74
CA TRP A 348 -3.65 -7.90 -26.51
C TRP A 348 -2.42 -8.72 -26.92
N CYS A 349 -2.16 -8.79 -28.22
CA CYS A 349 -1.01 -9.49 -28.80
C CYS A 349 -0.01 -8.52 -29.41
N LYS A 350 1.16 -8.37 -28.77
CA LYS A 350 2.24 -7.50 -29.25
C LYS A 350 2.59 -7.69 -30.72
N SER A 351 2.77 -8.93 -31.16
CA SER A 351 3.20 -9.23 -32.54
C SER A 351 2.14 -8.95 -33.58
N CYS A 352 0.86 -9.24 -33.29
CA CYS A 352 -0.24 -8.85 -34.18
C CYS A 352 -0.41 -7.34 -34.26
N GLN A 353 -0.20 -6.64 -33.15
CA GLN A 353 -0.33 -5.19 -33.11
C GLN A 353 0.84 -4.50 -33.82
N ILE A 354 2.08 -4.98 -33.64
CA ILE A 354 3.24 -4.55 -34.43
C ILE A 354 3.00 -4.82 -35.92
N TYR A 355 2.45 -5.98 -36.28
CA TYR A 355 2.10 -6.30 -37.66
C TYR A 355 1.02 -5.36 -38.22
N ASP A 356 -0.03 -5.08 -37.46
CA ASP A 356 -1.10 -4.17 -37.85
C ASP A 356 -0.59 -2.73 -37.99
N LEU A 357 0.24 -2.25 -37.05
CA LEU A 357 0.91 -0.94 -37.13
C LEU A 357 1.76 -0.82 -38.40
N ARG A 358 2.57 -1.84 -38.71
CA ARG A 358 3.41 -1.88 -39.93
C ARG A 358 2.61 -1.85 -41.22
N ASN A 359 1.48 -2.55 -41.28
CA ASN A 359 0.73 -2.73 -42.53
C ASN A 359 -0.40 -1.71 -42.74
N LYS A 360 -1.00 -1.17 -41.67
CA LYS A 360 -2.13 -0.23 -41.76
C LYS A 360 -1.69 1.23 -41.74
N PHE A 361 -0.51 1.54 -41.20
CA PHE A 361 -0.02 2.91 -41.03
C PHE A 361 1.31 3.16 -41.77
N THR A 362 1.36 2.82 -43.06
CA THR A 362 2.50 3.07 -43.97
C THR A 362 2.80 4.56 -44.23
N GLN A 363 2.25 5.48 -43.43
CA GLN A 363 2.31 6.94 -43.64
C GLN A 363 3.27 7.69 -42.69
N TRP A 364 3.92 7.02 -41.73
CA TRP A 364 4.84 7.66 -40.77
C TRP A 364 6.31 7.67 -41.21
N THR A 365 6.57 7.77 -42.50
CA THR A 365 7.94 7.93 -43.00
C THR A 365 8.30 9.40 -43.01
N SER A 366 9.37 9.75 -42.31
CA SER A 366 9.99 11.07 -42.36
C SER A 366 10.69 11.35 -43.70
N GLY A 367 10.96 10.30 -44.48
CA GLY A 367 11.83 10.37 -45.67
C GLY A 367 13.31 10.35 -45.31
N HIS A 368 13.65 10.16 -44.02
CA HIS A 368 15.00 10.03 -43.52
C HIS A 368 15.18 8.66 -42.83
N GLU A 369 16.00 7.78 -43.43
CA GLU A 369 16.17 6.39 -43.00
C GLU A 369 16.48 6.23 -41.50
N ILE A 370 17.35 7.08 -40.94
CA ILE A 370 17.70 7.03 -39.51
C ILE A 370 16.49 7.33 -38.59
N ILE A 371 15.65 8.30 -38.94
CA ILE A 371 14.44 8.64 -38.15
C ILE A 371 13.39 7.55 -38.31
N ASP A 372 13.23 7.02 -39.52
CA ASP A 372 12.29 5.94 -39.79
C ASP A 372 12.67 4.67 -38.99
N ASN A 373 13.97 4.37 -38.88
CA ASN A 373 14.48 3.30 -38.02
C ASN A 373 14.24 3.58 -36.53
N LEU A 374 14.42 4.83 -36.07
CA LEU A 374 14.13 5.21 -34.69
C LEU A 374 12.65 5.07 -34.35
N ILE A 375 11.75 5.49 -35.24
CA ILE A 375 10.30 5.35 -35.07
C ILE A 375 9.95 3.88 -34.90
N GLN A 376 10.47 3.01 -35.78
CA GLN A 376 10.26 1.57 -35.67
C GLN A 376 10.81 1.00 -34.35
N GLU A 377 12.00 1.42 -33.93
CA GLU A 377 12.58 1.00 -32.65
C GLU A 377 11.69 1.41 -31.47
N MET A 378 11.18 2.63 -31.45
CA MET A 378 10.30 3.13 -30.38
C MET A 378 8.96 2.39 -30.37
N GLN A 379 8.36 2.12 -31.54
CA GLN A 379 7.11 1.36 -31.66
C GLN A 379 7.25 -0.10 -31.20
N LEU A 380 8.43 -0.71 -31.36
CA LEU A 380 8.72 -2.05 -30.85
C LEU A 380 8.75 -2.11 -29.30
N ARG A 381 8.87 -0.98 -28.61
CA ARG A 381 8.86 -0.88 -27.14
C ARG A 381 7.46 -0.92 -26.53
N VAL A 382 6.40 -0.85 -27.33
CA VAL A 382 5.02 -0.96 -26.86
C VAL A 382 4.76 -2.38 -26.30
N GLU A 383 4.09 -2.45 -25.15
CA GLU A 383 3.77 -3.68 -24.41
C GLU A 383 2.30 -3.74 -23.96
N THR A 384 1.58 -2.62 -23.95
CA THR A 384 0.16 -2.59 -23.58
C THR A 384 -0.65 -1.75 -24.57
N CYS A 385 -1.99 -1.87 -24.51
CA CYS A 385 -2.89 -1.04 -25.30
C CYS A 385 -2.96 0.44 -24.85
N HIS A 386 -2.45 0.76 -23.65
CA HIS A 386 -2.39 2.13 -23.13
C HIS A 386 -1.05 2.81 -23.46
N ASP A 387 -0.07 2.12 -24.05
CA ASP A 387 1.18 2.77 -24.40
C ASP A 387 0.98 3.71 -25.61
N ILE A 388 1.65 4.86 -25.58
CA ILE A 388 1.68 5.84 -26.66
C ILE A 388 2.36 5.23 -27.89
N ILE A 389 1.72 5.40 -29.04
CA ILE A 389 2.33 5.08 -30.33
C ILE A 389 3.20 6.26 -30.75
N PHE A 390 4.51 6.03 -30.81
CA PHE A 390 5.46 7.03 -31.28
C PHE A 390 5.34 7.23 -32.81
N GLU A 391 5.15 8.47 -33.27
CA GLU A 391 4.84 8.80 -34.66
C GLU A 391 5.82 9.80 -35.31
N TRP A 392 5.89 9.78 -36.65
CA TRP A 392 6.30 10.95 -37.42
C TRP A 392 5.10 11.88 -37.58
N ILE A 393 5.23 13.13 -37.14
CA ILE A 393 4.14 14.10 -37.16
C ILE A 393 4.47 15.18 -38.18
N PRO A 394 3.69 15.32 -39.28
CA PRO A 394 3.90 16.38 -40.26
C PRO A 394 3.81 17.77 -39.60
N TYR A 395 4.77 18.65 -39.85
CA TYR A 395 4.84 19.95 -39.15
C TYR A 395 3.59 20.83 -39.33
N ASN A 396 2.88 20.70 -40.46
CA ASN A 396 1.63 21.41 -40.73
C ASN A 396 0.44 20.99 -39.85
N GLN A 397 0.63 19.96 -39.00
CA GLN A 397 -0.32 19.52 -37.99
C GLN A 397 -0.32 20.41 -36.74
N PHE A 398 0.68 21.27 -36.57
CA PHE A 398 0.80 22.17 -35.43
C PHE A 398 0.28 23.56 -35.76
N ASN A 399 -0.59 24.09 -34.90
CA ASN A 399 -1.10 25.45 -34.91
C ASN A 399 -0.65 26.20 -33.64
N ASP A 400 -0.83 27.52 -33.63
CA ASP A 400 -0.62 28.38 -32.45
C ASP A 400 0.74 28.20 -31.78
N ILE A 401 1.78 28.01 -32.60
CA ILE A 401 3.16 27.79 -32.13
C ILE A 401 3.68 29.04 -31.43
N LYS A 402 4.01 28.94 -30.14
CA LYS A 402 4.51 30.05 -29.31
C LYS A 402 5.79 29.64 -28.58
N GLU A 403 6.83 30.47 -28.63
CA GLU A 403 8.03 30.28 -27.80
C GLU A 403 7.65 30.49 -26.34
N ILE A 404 7.99 29.53 -25.48
CA ILE A 404 7.61 29.53 -24.05
C ILE A 404 8.82 29.43 -23.12
N ASP A 405 9.93 28.87 -23.57
CA ASP A 405 11.16 28.77 -22.77
C ASP A 405 12.41 28.56 -23.65
N ARG A 406 13.58 28.75 -23.06
CA ARG A 406 14.89 28.47 -23.66
C ARG A 406 15.82 27.88 -22.61
N ASP A 407 16.17 26.61 -22.78
CA ASP A 407 17.12 25.92 -21.90
C ASP A 407 18.48 25.71 -22.58
N ASP A 408 19.44 25.12 -21.85
CA ASP A 408 20.77 24.79 -22.35
C ASP A 408 20.76 23.83 -23.56
N PHE A 409 19.62 23.22 -23.87
CA PHE A 409 19.44 22.21 -24.92
C PHE A 409 18.64 22.71 -26.14
N GLY A 410 17.99 23.87 -26.06
CA GLY A 410 17.30 24.47 -27.21
C GLY A 410 16.12 25.38 -26.85
N VAL A 411 15.40 25.82 -27.88
CA VAL A 411 14.18 26.62 -27.73
C VAL A 411 12.98 25.69 -27.58
N VAL A 412 12.10 25.98 -26.62
CA VAL A 412 10.89 25.21 -26.34
C VAL A 412 9.68 26.04 -26.79
N TYR A 413 8.82 25.42 -27.60
CA TYR A 413 7.57 26.02 -28.05
C TYR A 413 6.37 25.22 -27.53
N SER A 414 5.24 25.89 -27.28
CA SER A 414 3.94 25.25 -27.16
C SER A 414 3.23 25.28 -28.51
N ALA A 415 2.39 24.27 -28.79
CA ALA A 415 1.58 24.22 -30.00
C ALA A 415 0.30 23.41 -29.80
N ILE A 416 -0.66 23.59 -30.69
CA ILE A 416 -1.87 22.76 -30.78
C ILE A 416 -1.72 21.77 -31.92
N TRP A 417 -1.70 20.47 -31.61
CA TRP A 417 -1.71 19.37 -32.55
C TRP A 417 -3.15 19.06 -32.99
N LYS A 418 -3.48 19.33 -34.25
CA LYS A 418 -4.84 19.16 -34.81
C LYS A 418 -5.40 17.75 -34.66
N ASP A 419 -4.59 16.76 -35.00
CA ASP A 419 -5.03 15.36 -35.09
C ASP A 419 -4.99 14.64 -33.73
N GLY A 420 -4.11 15.08 -32.81
CA GLY A 420 -3.83 14.42 -31.53
C GLY A 420 -3.16 13.05 -31.68
N HIS A 421 -2.79 12.40 -30.58
CA HIS A 421 -2.15 11.08 -30.61
C HIS A 421 -3.13 9.91 -30.82
N LEU A 422 -2.59 8.75 -31.24
CA LEU A 422 -3.35 7.50 -31.39
C LEU A 422 -3.50 6.74 -30.07
N GLN A 423 -4.72 6.27 -29.78
CA GLN A 423 -5.02 5.41 -28.65
C GLN A 423 -5.71 4.11 -29.12
N CYS A 424 -5.39 2.99 -28.48
CA CYS A 424 -6.04 1.71 -28.73
C CYS A 424 -7.28 1.56 -27.82
N ASN A 425 -8.43 1.15 -28.38
CA ASN A 425 -9.63 0.86 -27.58
C ASN A 425 -9.76 -0.63 -27.21
N LYS A 426 -10.71 -0.93 -26.30
CA LYS A 426 -11.04 -2.31 -25.83
C LYS A 426 -11.37 -3.33 -26.95
N TYR A 427 -11.52 -2.89 -28.21
CA TYR A 427 -11.84 -3.73 -29.36
C TYR A 427 -10.72 -3.76 -30.42
N GLU A 428 -9.47 -3.51 -30.03
CA GLU A 428 -8.28 -3.59 -30.89
C GLU A 428 -8.28 -2.62 -32.10
N THR A 429 -8.96 -1.48 -32.00
CA THR A 429 -8.93 -0.46 -33.07
C THR A 429 -8.29 0.82 -32.56
N TYR A 430 -7.22 1.26 -33.24
CA TYR A 430 -6.59 2.54 -33.01
C TYR A 430 -7.50 3.67 -33.49
N LYS A 431 -7.77 4.63 -32.61
CA LYS A 431 -8.51 5.87 -32.93
C LYS A 431 -7.75 7.05 -32.34
N ARG A 432 -7.84 8.22 -32.97
CA ARG A 432 -7.28 9.45 -32.40
C ARG A 432 -8.21 9.96 -31.29
N ARG A 433 -7.65 10.23 -30.12
CA ARG A 433 -8.40 10.46 -28.87
C ARG A 433 -9.02 11.86 -28.82
N GLN A 434 -8.33 12.86 -29.36
CA GLN A 434 -8.68 14.27 -29.15
C GLN A 434 -8.23 15.13 -30.33
N GLN A 435 -9.16 15.90 -30.90
CA GLN A 435 -8.81 16.94 -31.87
C GLN A 435 -8.30 18.16 -31.10
N ASN A 436 -7.22 18.79 -31.59
CA ASN A 436 -6.60 19.98 -30.99
C ASN A 436 -5.94 19.73 -29.62
N GLU A 437 -5.06 18.74 -29.54
CA GLU A 437 -4.27 18.40 -28.36
C GLU A 437 -3.12 19.40 -28.14
N ALA A 438 -2.92 19.90 -26.92
CA ALA A 438 -1.78 20.76 -26.61
C ALA A 438 -0.50 19.94 -26.48
N VAL A 439 0.60 20.40 -27.10
CA VAL A 439 1.89 19.71 -27.12
C VAL A 439 3.06 20.67 -26.91
N ILE A 440 4.19 20.12 -26.48
CA ILE A 440 5.48 20.81 -26.42
C ILE A 440 6.34 20.41 -27.63
N LEU A 441 6.90 21.40 -28.30
CA LEU A 441 7.83 21.25 -29.40
C LEU A 441 9.22 21.69 -28.92
N LYS A 442 10.11 20.72 -28.67
CA LYS A 442 11.50 21.00 -28.26
C LYS A 442 12.43 20.98 -29.47
N LEU A 443 12.94 22.15 -29.84
CA LEU A 443 13.86 22.30 -30.96
C LEU A 443 15.24 21.82 -30.55
N TYR A 444 15.76 20.79 -31.22
CA TYR A 444 17.12 20.33 -31.02
C TYR A 444 18.00 20.92 -32.13
N ASN A 445 18.95 21.76 -31.75
CA ASN A 445 19.70 22.62 -32.68
C ASN A 445 20.76 21.83 -33.46
N SER A 446 20.32 20.99 -34.40
CA SER A 446 21.22 20.28 -35.30
C SER A 446 20.55 19.96 -36.62
N LYS A 447 21.11 20.51 -37.70
CA LYS A 447 20.78 20.15 -39.09
C LYS A 447 21.08 18.67 -39.42
N ASN A 448 21.84 17.99 -38.56
CA ASN A 448 22.24 16.59 -38.71
C ASN A 448 21.80 15.75 -37.50
N ILE A 449 21.38 14.51 -37.73
CA ILE A 449 21.04 13.59 -36.64
C ILE A 449 22.32 13.15 -35.93
N THR A 450 22.41 13.41 -34.62
CA THR A 450 23.53 12.97 -33.76
C THR A 450 23.09 11.80 -32.88
N ASN A 451 24.05 11.00 -32.40
CA ASN A 451 23.76 9.95 -31.40
C ASN A 451 23.16 10.55 -30.12
N ASP A 452 23.55 11.77 -29.75
CA ASP A 452 23.01 12.47 -28.59
C ASP A 452 21.51 12.78 -28.74
N PHE A 453 21.08 13.20 -29.93
CA PHE A 453 19.67 13.38 -30.24
C PHE A 453 18.90 12.05 -30.13
N LEU A 454 19.41 10.99 -30.74
CA LEU A 454 18.77 9.66 -30.69
C LEU A 454 18.66 9.13 -29.26
N ASN A 455 19.73 9.23 -28.47
CA ASN A 455 19.74 8.83 -27.07
C ASN A 455 18.77 9.67 -26.23
N LYS A 456 18.65 10.97 -26.54
CA LYS A 456 17.70 11.85 -25.88
C LYS A 456 16.26 11.45 -26.18
N VAL A 457 15.90 11.19 -27.43
CA VAL A 457 14.57 10.68 -27.80
C VAL A 457 14.26 9.38 -27.05
N LYS A 458 15.22 8.45 -27.00
CA LYS A 458 15.08 7.16 -26.32
C LYS A 458 14.98 7.27 -24.80
N SER A 459 15.31 8.42 -24.20
CA SER A 459 15.26 8.64 -22.75
C SER A 459 13.85 8.98 -22.24
N TYR A 460 12.96 9.45 -23.12
CA TYR A 460 11.57 9.76 -22.81
C TYR A 460 10.68 8.50 -22.77
N SER A 461 9.52 8.60 -22.10
CA SER A 461 8.60 7.48 -21.87
C SER A 461 7.48 7.43 -22.91
N ILE A 462 7.07 6.23 -23.29
CA ILE A 462 5.85 5.99 -24.09
C ILE A 462 4.74 5.35 -23.24
N LYS A 463 4.92 5.21 -21.92
CA LYS A 463 3.95 4.55 -21.03
C LYS A 463 2.97 5.59 -20.47
N GLU A 464 1.67 5.42 -20.72
CA GLU A 464 0.60 6.32 -20.23
C GLU A 464 0.37 6.18 -18.71
N ILE A 465 0.65 5.01 -18.14
CA ILE A 465 0.43 4.72 -16.72
C ILE A 465 1.77 4.32 -16.09
N HIS A 466 2.13 4.97 -14.96
CA HIS A 466 3.31 4.67 -14.12
C HIS A 466 4.70 5.06 -14.65
N SER A 467 4.92 6.30 -15.10
CA SER A 467 6.31 6.76 -15.27
C SER A 467 6.57 8.17 -14.76
N ASP A 468 7.57 8.31 -13.87
CA ASP A 468 8.17 9.58 -13.41
C ASP A 468 8.89 10.37 -14.54
N LYS A 469 8.69 9.97 -15.81
CA LYS A 469 9.36 10.48 -17.00
C LYS A 469 8.35 11.09 -17.95
N GLN A 470 8.73 12.24 -18.53
CA GLN A 470 7.91 12.93 -19.52
C GLN A 470 7.60 12.03 -20.73
N GLN A 471 6.33 12.10 -21.16
CA GLN A 471 5.82 11.31 -22.27
C GLN A 471 6.20 11.94 -23.62
N ILE A 472 6.47 11.08 -24.61
CA ILE A 472 6.84 11.47 -25.96
C ILE A 472 5.86 10.93 -27.00
N TYR A 473 5.33 11.82 -27.83
CA TYR A 473 4.40 11.46 -28.92
C TYR A 473 5.12 11.18 -30.24
N GLY A 474 6.22 11.88 -30.52
CA GLY A 474 6.88 11.70 -31.80
C GLY A 474 7.95 12.72 -32.13
N ILE A 475 8.28 12.79 -33.42
CA ILE A 475 9.23 13.75 -33.99
C ILE A 475 8.56 14.45 -35.18
N THR A 476 8.90 15.72 -35.35
CA THR A 476 8.60 16.50 -36.55
C THR A 476 9.87 17.16 -37.08
N GLN A 477 9.79 17.80 -38.25
CA GLN A 477 10.89 18.57 -38.82
C GLN A 477 10.38 19.93 -39.30
N HIS A 478 11.09 20.99 -38.91
CA HIS A 478 10.78 22.34 -39.35
C HIS A 478 10.92 22.43 -40.89
N PRO A 479 9.90 22.93 -41.61
CA PRO A 479 9.87 22.91 -43.08
C PRO A 479 11.04 23.69 -43.71
N ASP A 480 11.35 24.87 -43.16
CA ASP A 480 12.40 25.76 -43.69
C ASP A 480 13.80 25.48 -43.15
N LEU A 481 13.93 25.34 -41.82
CA LEU A 481 15.23 25.16 -41.16
C LEU A 481 15.78 23.74 -41.27
N LYS A 482 14.91 22.75 -41.57
CA LYS A 482 15.21 21.31 -41.59
C LYS A 482 15.68 20.73 -40.26
N ASP A 483 15.55 21.48 -39.17
CA ASP A 483 15.84 21.02 -37.82
C ASP A 483 14.77 20.03 -37.34
N PHE A 484 15.21 18.97 -36.65
CA PHE A 484 14.31 18.01 -36.03
C PHE A 484 13.81 18.53 -34.68
N ILE A 485 12.52 18.31 -34.43
CA ILE A 485 11.81 18.80 -33.24
C ILE A 485 11.18 17.59 -32.56
N ILE A 486 11.40 17.48 -31.26
CA ILE A 486 10.78 16.44 -30.43
C ILE A 486 9.40 16.93 -29.98
N VAL A 487 8.38 16.09 -30.14
CA VAL A 487 7.00 16.37 -29.77
C VAL A 487 6.67 15.63 -28.48
N LEU A 488 6.45 16.39 -27.41
CA LEU A 488 6.26 15.89 -26.05
C LEU A 488 4.86 16.27 -25.55
N GLU A 489 4.39 15.52 -24.56
CA GLU A 489 3.19 15.86 -23.82
C GLU A 489 3.32 17.25 -23.17
N TYR A 490 2.24 18.02 -23.27
CA TYR A 490 2.14 19.33 -22.63
C TYR A 490 1.88 19.17 -21.15
N ILE A 491 2.96 19.04 -20.38
CA ILE A 491 2.94 19.10 -18.93
C ILE A 491 3.69 20.37 -18.51
N GLN A 492 2.99 21.49 -18.40
CA GLN A 492 3.59 22.77 -17.99
C GLN A 492 2.75 23.43 -16.91
N CYS A 493 3.43 23.95 -15.87
CA CYS A 493 2.78 24.74 -14.84
C CYS A 493 2.21 26.03 -15.44
N GLU A 494 0.90 26.25 -15.32
CA GLU A 494 0.24 27.48 -15.79
C GLU A 494 0.81 28.74 -15.13
N LYS A 495 1.36 28.62 -13.90
CA LYS A 495 1.90 29.74 -13.11
C LYS A 495 3.33 30.14 -13.51
N CYS A 496 4.25 29.19 -13.67
CA CYS A 496 5.68 29.50 -13.89
C CYS A 496 6.28 28.93 -15.19
N CYS A 497 5.47 28.38 -16.08
CA CYS A 497 5.91 27.90 -17.39
C CYS A 497 7.06 26.85 -17.33
N LYS A 498 7.18 26.12 -16.22
CA LYS A 498 8.17 25.04 -16.04
C LYS A 498 7.51 23.68 -16.12
N GLN A 499 8.28 22.67 -16.50
CA GLN A 499 7.85 21.27 -16.61
C GLN A 499 7.29 20.75 -15.28
N LEU A 500 6.11 20.10 -15.32
CA LEU A 500 5.55 19.40 -14.14
C LEU A 500 5.98 17.93 -14.14
N TYR A 501 6.00 17.36 -12.95
CA TYR A 501 5.99 15.91 -12.73
C TYR A 501 4.64 15.60 -12.06
N ASP A 502 3.78 14.78 -12.67
CA ASP A 502 2.43 14.45 -12.18
C ASP A 502 1.57 15.68 -11.80
N GLY A 503 1.61 16.74 -12.61
CA GLY A 503 0.85 17.97 -12.33
C GLY A 503 1.47 18.88 -11.26
N TRP A 504 2.57 18.46 -10.61
CA TRP A 504 3.23 19.23 -9.56
C TRP A 504 4.47 20.00 -10.04
N CYS A 505 4.61 21.25 -9.56
CA CYS A 505 5.73 22.13 -9.89
C CYS A 505 6.52 22.53 -8.65
N LYS A 506 7.64 21.87 -8.37
CA LYS A 506 8.50 22.19 -7.22
C LYS A 506 8.85 23.68 -7.10
N PRO A 507 9.35 24.38 -8.15
CA PRO A 507 9.69 25.80 -8.03
C PRO A 507 8.49 26.71 -7.69
N CYS A 508 7.31 26.43 -8.26
CA CYS A 508 6.10 27.18 -7.97
C CYS A 508 5.59 26.89 -6.55
N GLN A 509 5.60 25.63 -6.10
CA GLN A 509 5.24 25.26 -4.73
C GLN A 509 6.15 25.96 -3.71
N LEU A 510 7.47 25.90 -3.92
CA LEU A 510 8.44 26.58 -3.06
C LEU A 510 8.27 28.10 -3.09
N GLY A 511 7.91 28.67 -4.25
CA GLY A 511 7.57 30.09 -4.39
C GLY A 511 6.37 30.47 -3.52
N GLU A 512 5.27 29.73 -3.62
CA GLU A 512 4.06 29.98 -2.81
C GLU A 512 4.30 29.78 -1.31
N LEU A 513 5.10 28.79 -0.91
CA LEU A 513 5.50 28.62 0.49
C LEU A 513 6.33 29.82 0.96
N THR A 514 7.30 30.26 0.16
CA THR A 514 8.18 31.40 0.47
C THR A 514 7.38 32.70 0.62
N ASP A 515 6.41 32.94 -0.26
CA ASP A 515 5.52 34.10 -0.20
C ASP A 515 4.65 34.11 1.05
N ASN A 516 4.39 32.93 1.63
CA ASN A 516 3.54 32.74 2.80
C ASN A 516 4.32 32.44 4.10
N PHE A 517 5.65 32.54 4.14
CA PHE A 517 6.45 32.23 5.33
C PHE A 517 6.00 32.97 6.60
N THR A 518 5.41 34.16 6.44
CA THR A 518 4.86 34.95 7.55
C THR A 518 3.63 34.31 8.21
N ASN A 519 2.94 33.38 7.54
CA ASN A 519 1.76 32.70 8.09
C ASN A 519 2.11 31.62 9.12
N TRP A 520 3.34 31.11 9.13
CA TRP A 520 3.81 30.06 10.04
C TRP A 520 4.83 30.57 11.07
N THR A 521 4.73 31.84 11.47
CA THR A 521 5.64 32.39 12.50
C THR A 521 5.25 31.94 13.90
N SER A 522 6.24 31.45 14.64
CA SER A 522 6.17 31.14 16.07
C SER A 522 6.47 32.37 16.95
N GLY A 523 6.97 33.45 16.36
CA GLY A 523 7.58 34.56 17.08
C GLY A 523 9.00 34.27 17.59
N ASN A 524 9.57 33.11 17.30
CA ASN A 524 10.95 32.73 17.61
C ASN A 524 11.75 32.49 16.33
N GLU A 525 12.77 33.33 16.08
CA GLU A 525 13.60 33.28 14.87
C GLU A 525 14.22 31.89 14.61
N LYS A 526 14.64 31.15 15.65
CA LYS A 526 15.25 29.83 15.47
C LYS A 526 14.24 28.78 15.00
N ILE A 527 13.00 28.84 15.49
CA ILE A 527 11.94 27.92 15.08
C ILE A 527 11.43 28.29 13.69
N ASP A 528 11.26 29.58 13.42
CA ASP A 528 10.81 30.06 12.10
C ASP A 528 11.82 29.65 11.02
N ASN A 529 13.13 29.78 11.30
CA ASN A 529 14.19 29.30 10.41
C ASN A 529 14.15 27.77 10.22
N LEU A 530 13.80 27.00 11.26
CA LEU A 530 13.64 25.54 11.14
C LEU A 530 12.42 25.19 10.27
N VAL A 531 11.29 25.84 10.47
CA VAL A 531 10.08 25.64 9.65
C VAL A 531 10.38 25.90 8.17
N GLN A 532 11.00 27.04 7.86
CA GLN A 532 11.41 27.39 6.50
C GLN A 532 12.40 26.35 5.93
N TYR A 533 13.40 25.95 6.72
CA TYR A 533 14.36 24.92 6.30
C TYR A 533 13.67 23.60 5.93
N MET A 534 12.71 23.14 6.75
CA MET A 534 11.98 21.90 6.47
C MET A 534 11.09 22.03 5.22
N GLN A 535 10.38 23.14 5.07
CA GLN A 535 9.53 23.43 3.89
C GLN A 535 10.35 23.50 2.58
N LEU A 536 11.56 24.06 2.61
CA LEU A 536 12.45 24.13 1.44
C LEU A 536 13.01 22.77 0.99
N ASN A 537 12.97 21.75 1.87
CA ASN A 537 13.43 20.39 1.56
C ASN A 537 12.35 19.51 0.91
N ILE A 538 11.15 20.04 0.63
CA ILE A 538 10.10 19.35 -0.09
C ILE A 538 10.58 18.96 -1.51
N ASN A 539 10.34 17.70 -1.87
CA ASN A 539 10.78 17.06 -3.10
C ASN A 539 9.67 16.28 -3.84
N SER A 540 8.47 16.18 -3.27
CA SER A 540 7.27 15.62 -3.91
C SER A 540 6.03 16.45 -3.55
N ALA A 541 4.98 16.36 -4.38
CA ALA A 541 3.66 16.94 -4.08
C ALA A 541 3.04 16.35 -2.80
N GLU A 542 3.37 15.10 -2.50
CA GLU A 542 2.91 14.33 -1.36
C GLU A 542 3.78 14.54 -0.10
N ASP A 543 4.83 15.36 -0.16
CA ASP A 543 5.62 15.64 1.04
C ASP A 543 4.81 16.50 2.01
N VAL A 544 4.92 16.17 3.30
CA VAL A 544 4.34 16.92 4.40
C VAL A 544 4.89 18.35 4.41
N VAL A 545 4.00 19.31 4.35
CA VAL A 545 4.33 20.70 4.62
C VAL A 545 4.54 20.86 6.12
N PHE A 546 5.79 21.02 6.54
CA PHE A 546 6.13 21.21 7.95
C PHE A 546 5.63 22.57 8.45
N GLU A 547 4.87 22.60 9.55
CA GLU A 547 4.20 23.81 10.04
C GLU A 547 4.61 24.21 11.46
N TRP A 548 4.53 25.50 11.76
CA TRP A 548 4.23 25.95 13.12
C TRP A 548 2.74 25.84 13.35
N ILE A 549 2.33 25.08 14.37
CA ILE A 549 0.93 24.76 14.62
C ILE A 549 0.49 25.43 15.94
N PRO A 550 -0.51 26.32 15.91
CA PRO A 550 -1.08 26.91 17.13
C PRO A 550 -1.56 25.83 18.10
N TYR A 551 -1.24 25.95 19.39
CA TYR A 551 -1.51 24.89 20.37
C TYR A 551 -3.01 24.64 20.59
N ASP A 552 -3.85 25.64 20.37
CA ASP A 552 -5.31 25.57 20.48
C ASP A 552 -5.97 24.72 19.37
N GLN A 553 -5.20 24.29 18.37
CA GLN A 553 -5.62 23.37 17.32
C GLN A 553 -5.67 21.91 17.77
N PHE A 554 -5.16 21.58 18.96
CA PHE A 554 -5.12 20.23 19.50
C PHE A 554 -6.19 20.02 20.56
N VAL A 555 -7.05 19.02 20.34
CA VAL A 555 -8.08 18.59 21.29
C VAL A 555 -7.89 17.12 21.68
N ASP A 556 -8.61 16.69 22.72
CA ASP A 556 -8.55 15.31 23.25
C ASP A 556 -7.12 14.86 23.62
N ILE A 557 -6.31 15.78 24.16
CA ILE A 557 -4.92 15.51 24.53
C ILE A 557 -4.86 14.49 25.67
N LYS A 558 -4.31 13.30 25.41
CA LYS A 558 -4.21 12.18 26.36
C LYS A 558 -2.77 11.70 26.47
N LYS A 559 -2.27 11.53 27.69
CA LYS A 559 -0.92 10.97 27.90
C LYS A 559 -0.90 9.49 27.49
N ILE A 560 -0.02 9.12 26.57
CA ILE A 560 0.11 7.74 26.08
C ILE A 560 1.42 7.08 26.49
N GLY A 561 2.44 7.86 26.84
CA GLY A 561 3.74 7.31 27.21
C GLY A 561 4.65 8.30 27.92
N ARG A 562 5.65 7.75 28.63
CA ARG A 562 6.73 8.51 29.25
C ARG A 562 8.04 7.77 29.00
N GLY A 563 8.93 8.39 28.24
CA GLY A 563 10.29 7.91 28.01
C GLY A 563 11.31 8.60 28.93
N GLY A 564 12.58 8.28 28.73
CA GLY A 564 13.70 8.88 29.47
C GLY A 564 13.89 10.37 29.20
N PHE A 565 13.56 10.84 28.00
CA PHE A 565 13.79 12.22 27.55
C PHE A 565 12.53 13.00 27.18
N ALA A 566 11.39 12.32 27.05
CA ALA A 566 10.14 12.93 26.60
C ALA A 566 8.92 12.33 27.29
N GLU A 567 7.85 13.11 27.35
CA GLU A 567 6.49 12.59 27.50
C GLU A 567 5.79 12.63 26.15
N VAL A 568 4.94 11.63 25.88
CA VAL A 568 4.20 11.55 24.63
C VAL A 568 2.71 11.53 24.92
N TYR A 569 1.97 12.36 24.19
CA TYR A 569 0.53 12.48 24.26
C TYR A 569 -0.07 12.14 22.88
N SER A 570 -1.27 11.57 22.82
CA SER A 570 -2.08 11.59 21.60
C SER A 570 -3.00 12.81 21.62
N ALA A 571 -3.34 13.34 20.45
CA ALA A 571 -4.29 14.44 20.29
C ALA A 571 -4.96 14.38 18.92
N ILE A 572 -6.08 15.08 18.77
CA ILE A 572 -6.70 15.35 17.47
C ILE A 572 -6.30 16.76 17.05
N TRP A 573 -5.61 16.88 15.92
CA TRP A 573 -5.35 18.15 15.25
C TRP A 573 -6.58 18.51 14.40
N ILE A 574 -7.32 19.55 14.80
CA ILE A 574 -8.59 19.94 14.19
C ILE A 574 -8.43 20.28 12.70
N ASP A 575 -7.49 21.18 12.41
CA ASP A 575 -7.26 21.68 11.06
C ASP A 575 -6.54 20.68 10.16
N GLY A 576 -5.83 19.71 10.72
CA GLY A 576 -5.06 18.72 9.96
C GLY A 576 -3.91 19.31 9.12
N PRO A 577 -3.07 18.45 8.52
CA PRO A 577 -1.92 18.87 7.73
C PRO A 577 -2.33 19.56 6.43
N PHE A 578 -1.54 20.56 6.06
CA PHE A 578 -1.62 21.22 4.77
C PHE A 578 -1.09 20.29 3.66
N HIS A 579 -1.83 20.14 2.56
CA HIS A 579 -1.42 19.32 1.41
C HIS A 579 -1.77 19.99 0.08
N HIS A 580 -1.06 19.60 -0.99
CA HIS A 580 -1.27 20.10 -2.34
C HIS A 580 -2.22 19.17 -3.10
N ALA A 581 -3.41 19.64 -3.48
CA ALA A 581 -4.40 18.86 -4.22
C ALA A 581 -4.79 19.61 -5.51
N TYR A 582 -4.60 18.97 -6.67
CA TYR A 582 -5.15 19.40 -7.97
C TYR A 582 -5.26 20.92 -8.15
N ASP A 583 -4.10 21.61 -8.14
CA ASP A 583 -3.90 23.05 -8.38
C ASP A 583 -4.10 24.04 -7.20
N GLU A 584 -4.57 23.60 -6.03
CA GLU A 584 -4.68 24.44 -4.82
C GLU A 584 -4.23 23.74 -3.53
N TYR A 585 -3.81 24.54 -2.54
CA TYR A 585 -3.55 24.01 -1.21
C TYR A 585 -4.84 23.88 -0.40
N SER A 586 -5.04 22.73 0.22
CA SER A 586 -6.16 22.53 1.14
C SER A 586 -5.69 21.88 2.44
N ARG A 587 -6.50 22.07 3.49
CA ARG A 587 -6.28 21.41 4.77
C ARG A 587 -6.99 20.06 4.79
N ASN A 588 -6.29 19.04 5.29
CA ASN A 588 -6.83 17.71 5.46
C ASN A 588 -7.93 17.66 6.53
N LYS A 589 -8.63 16.51 6.62
CA LYS A 589 -9.57 16.24 7.72
C LYS A 589 -8.84 16.29 9.08
N PRO A 590 -9.57 16.46 10.21
CA PRO A 590 -8.97 16.33 11.54
C PRO A 590 -8.14 15.05 11.65
N LYS A 591 -6.89 15.18 12.11
CA LYS A 591 -5.91 14.10 12.10
C LYS A 591 -5.47 13.75 13.51
N GLU A 592 -5.42 12.45 13.80
CA GLU A 592 -4.84 11.95 15.04
C GLU A 592 -3.32 12.02 14.98
N VAL A 593 -2.70 12.65 15.98
CA VAL A 593 -1.26 12.93 16.04
C VAL A 593 -0.66 12.57 17.39
N ALA A 594 0.63 12.30 17.40
CA ALA A 594 1.43 12.15 18.61
C ALA A 594 2.19 13.45 18.93
N LEU A 595 1.96 13.99 20.12
CA LEU A 595 2.64 15.16 20.66
C LEU A 595 3.80 14.71 21.55
N LYS A 596 5.05 14.86 21.07
CA LYS A 596 6.26 14.50 21.81
C LYS A 596 6.82 15.75 22.51
N CYS A 597 6.67 15.78 23.83
CA CYS A 597 7.10 16.86 24.72
C CYS A 597 8.47 16.52 25.33
N LEU A 598 9.54 17.16 24.87
CA LEU A 598 10.88 16.97 25.42
C LEU A 598 11.04 17.73 26.75
N TYR A 599 11.68 17.11 27.75
CA TYR A 599 11.91 17.78 29.04
C TYR A 599 12.83 19.01 28.88
N ASN A 600 12.49 20.12 29.55
CA ASN A 600 13.26 21.38 29.55
C ASN A 600 13.45 22.01 28.15
N SER A 601 12.54 21.76 27.20
CA SER A 601 12.64 22.31 25.84
C SER A 601 12.37 23.81 25.75
N LYS A 602 12.04 24.50 26.87
CA LYS A 602 11.95 25.98 26.94
C LYS A 602 13.13 26.70 26.28
N ASN A 603 14.33 26.13 26.38
CA ASN A 603 15.52 26.62 25.69
C ASN A 603 15.80 25.76 24.46
N ILE A 604 15.67 26.36 23.28
CA ILE A 604 15.96 25.70 22.00
C ILE A 604 17.46 25.37 21.92
N SER A 605 17.79 24.10 22.06
CA SER A 605 19.15 23.57 21.87
C SER A 605 19.35 23.10 20.43
N ASP A 606 20.59 23.08 19.96
CA ASP A 606 20.90 22.51 18.64
C ASP A 606 20.56 21.02 18.58
N GLN A 607 20.60 20.32 19.73
CA GLN A 607 20.17 18.93 19.83
C GLN A 607 18.68 18.76 19.51
N PHE A 608 17.82 19.65 20.04
CA PHE A 608 16.39 19.64 19.75
C PHE A 608 16.11 19.86 18.26
N LEU A 609 16.78 20.84 17.65
CA LEU A 609 16.61 21.14 16.22
C LEU A 609 17.12 19.99 15.33
N ASN A 610 18.22 19.35 15.71
CA ASN A 610 18.79 18.23 14.97
C ASN A 610 17.92 16.97 15.06
N GLU A 611 17.26 16.72 16.20
CA GLU A 611 16.28 15.64 16.32
C GLU A 611 15.12 15.81 15.33
N ILE A 612 14.58 17.03 15.22
CA ILE A 612 13.47 17.30 14.30
C ILE A 612 13.88 17.06 12.85
N LYS A 613 15.06 17.55 12.45
CA LYS A 613 15.61 17.34 11.10
C LYS A 613 15.85 15.86 10.76
N ALA A 614 15.98 15.00 11.76
CA ALA A 614 16.20 13.57 11.57
C ALA A 614 14.91 12.78 11.29
N TYR A 615 13.73 13.31 11.59
CA TYR A 615 12.45 12.72 11.16
C TYR A 615 12.22 12.89 9.65
N SER A 616 11.22 12.20 9.11
CA SER A 616 10.85 12.32 7.69
C SER A 616 9.74 13.35 7.51
N ILE A 617 9.77 14.07 6.39
CA ILE A 617 8.66 14.91 5.92
C ILE A 617 7.91 14.24 4.77
N LYS A 618 8.12 12.94 4.54
CA LYS A 618 7.38 12.20 3.53
C LYS A 618 6.06 11.69 4.08
N GLU A 619 4.98 11.72 3.30
CA GLU A 619 3.68 11.17 3.72
C GLU A 619 3.67 9.63 3.76
N TYR A 620 2.63 9.06 4.37
CA TYR A 620 2.35 7.65 4.64
C TYR A 620 2.66 6.69 3.48
N ASN A 621 2.44 7.09 2.22
CA ASN A 621 2.68 6.26 1.04
C ASN A 621 4.15 6.22 0.59
N SER A 622 5.01 6.98 1.27
CA SER A 622 6.43 7.06 0.94
C SER A 622 7.24 5.90 1.51
N THR A 623 8.34 5.59 0.81
CA THR A 623 9.21 4.45 1.07
C THR A 623 10.20 4.64 2.21
N ASP A 624 10.13 5.75 2.96
CA ASP A 624 11.21 6.12 3.88
C ASP A 624 11.28 5.29 5.17
N ASN A 625 10.16 4.67 5.59
CA ASN A 625 10.08 3.88 6.83
C ASN A 625 10.64 4.60 8.09
N ILE A 626 10.62 5.92 8.09
CA ILE A 626 10.94 6.82 9.20
C ILE A 626 9.66 7.57 9.57
N LEU A 627 9.34 7.67 10.86
CA LEU A 627 8.09 8.29 11.31
C LEU A 627 7.95 9.74 10.79
N PRO A 628 6.82 10.10 10.16
CA PRO A 628 6.60 11.45 9.66
C PRO A 628 6.46 12.49 10.78
N VAL A 629 7.01 13.69 10.54
CA VAL A 629 6.83 14.88 11.38
C VAL A 629 6.05 15.96 10.64
N HIS A 630 4.99 16.47 11.28
CA HIS A 630 4.10 17.49 10.73
C HIS A 630 4.51 18.90 11.11
N GLY A 631 5.16 19.07 12.25
CA GLY A 631 5.46 20.42 12.72
C GLY A 631 5.86 20.52 14.18
N ILE A 632 5.80 21.75 14.67
CA ILE A 632 6.14 22.14 16.03
C ILE A 632 5.01 22.98 16.60
N THR A 633 4.72 22.78 17.87
CA THR A 633 3.89 23.67 18.67
C THR A 633 4.60 24.05 19.97
N GLN A 634 4.01 24.94 20.76
CA GLN A 634 4.50 25.28 22.10
C GLN A 634 3.35 25.26 23.09
N ASN A 635 3.56 24.57 24.20
CA ASN A 635 2.60 24.58 25.29
C ASN A 635 2.50 26.01 25.87
N PRO A 636 1.30 26.62 25.89
CA PRO A 636 1.14 28.01 26.31
C PRO A 636 1.46 28.23 27.80
N ASP A 637 1.31 27.20 28.64
CA ASP A 637 1.52 27.27 30.09
C ASP A 637 2.98 27.01 30.45
N THR A 638 3.55 25.90 29.95
CA THR A 638 4.91 25.50 30.33
C THR A 638 5.98 26.21 29.50
N LYS A 639 5.62 26.70 28.30
CA LYS A 639 6.53 27.23 27.26
C LYS A 639 7.49 26.20 26.66
N ASP A 640 7.25 24.91 26.90
CA ASP A 640 7.99 23.84 26.26
C ASP A 640 7.56 23.68 24.80
N TYR A 641 8.53 23.55 23.90
CA TYR A 641 8.28 23.17 22.50
C TYR A 641 7.97 21.68 22.41
N ILE A 642 7.04 21.35 21.51
CA ILE A 642 6.46 20.02 21.32
C ILE A 642 6.52 19.68 19.83
N MET A 643 6.99 18.47 19.52
CA MET A 643 6.97 17.94 18.15
C MET A 643 5.62 17.29 17.87
N VAL A 644 5.11 17.49 16.65
CA VAL A 644 3.85 16.92 16.18
C VAL A 644 4.18 15.84 15.15
N LEU A 645 3.96 14.58 15.53
CA LEU A 645 4.32 13.39 14.77
C LEU A 645 3.06 12.62 14.35
N ASP A 646 3.19 11.75 13.36
CA ASP A 646 2.14 10.77 13.06
C ASP A 646 1.86 9.84 14.26
N TYR A 647 0.57 9.58 14.51
CA TYR A 647 0.16 8.66 15.56
C TYR A 647 0.13 7.21 15.03
N ALA A 648 1.03 6.37 15.54
CA ALA A 648 1.10 4.96 15.20
C ALA A 648 0.11 4.14 16.06
N ARG A 649 -1.05 3.78 15.51
CA ARG A 649 -2.14 3.08 16.23
C ARG A 649 -1.77 1.66 16.66
N GLY A 650 -0.82 1.03 15.97
CA GLY A 650 -0.31 -0.29 16.33
C GLY A 650 0.73 -0.29 17.45
N GLY A 651 1.13 0.89 17.95
CA GLY A 651 2.03 1.01 19.09
C GLY A 651 3.46 0.56 18.79
N ASP A 652 4.18 0.12 19.82
CA ASP A 652 5.54 -0.36 19.68
C ASP A 652 5.61 -1.76 19.06
N PHE A 653 6.62 -1.95 18.21
CA PHE A 653 6.82 -3.17 17.43
C PHE A 653 7.05 -4.41 18.30
N CYS A 654 7.65 -4.27 19.48
CA CYS A 654 7.82 -5.37 20.42
C CYS A 654 6.47 -5.95 20.86
N ASN A 655 5.55 -5.11 21.34
CA ASN A 655 4.22 -5.53 21.75
C ASN A 655 3.44 -6.11 20.56
N TRP A 656 3.48 -5.44 19.41
CA TRP A 656 2.79 -5.91 18.21
C TRP A 656 3.26 -7.31 17.76
N ILE A 657 4.58 -7.57 17.74
CA ILE A 657 5.12 -8.90 17.42
C ILE A 657 4.65 -9.92 18.44
N ASN A 658 4.70 -9.62 19.74
CA ASN A 658 4.31 -10.57 20.78
C ASN A 658 2.84 -11.01 20.65
N GLU A 659 1.94 -10.09 20.30
CA GLU A 659 0.52 -10.37 20.07
C GLU A 659 0.26 -11.17 18.79
N ASN A 660 1.09 -10.96 17.75
CA ASN A 660 0.84 -11.51 16.42
C ASN A 660 1.76 -12.67 16.02
N TYR A 661 2.74 -13.05 16.83
CA TYR A 661 3.82 -13.97 16.43
C TYR A 661 3.32 -15.33 15.90
N ASN A 662 2.20 -15.87 16.42
CA ASN A 662 1.59 -17.11 15.89
C ASN A 662 1.16 -17.00 14.43
N ARG A 663 0.80 -15.79 14.00
CA ARG A 663 0.25 -15.50 12.68
C ARG A 663 1.33 -15.10 11.67
N LEU A 664 2.56 -14.87 12.13
CA LEU A 664 3.69 -14.47 11.28
C LEU A 664 4.37 -15.71 10.67
N ASN A 665 4.43 -15.73 9.34
CA ASN A 665 5.27 -16.65 8.56
C ASN A 665 6.59 -15.97 8.14
N TRP A 666 7.51 -16.72 7.55
CA TRP A 666 8.79 -16.18 7.10
C TRP A 666 8.68 -15.07 6.05
N LEU A 667 7.65 -15.10 5.20
CA LEU A 667 7.45 -14.05 4.19
C LEU A 667 7.15 -12.71 4.87
N TYR A 668 6.29 -12.71 5.89
CA TYR A 668 6.02 -11.52 6.70
C TYR A 668 7.27 -11.05 7.44
N ILE A 669 8.03 -11.96 8.06
CA ILE A 669 9.27 -11.62 8.76
C ILE A 669 10.28 -10.94 7.82
N ILE A 670 10.47 -11.46 6.60
CA ILE A 670 11.36 -10.86 5.60
C ILE A 670 10.87 -9.46 5.21
N ARG A 671 9.56 -9.27 4.97
CA ARG A 671 8.98 -7.97 4.62
C ARG A 671 9.17 -6.93 5.74
N ILE A 672 8.90 -7.33 6.99
CA ILE A 672 9.15 -6.52 8.18
C ILE A 672 10.60 -6.01 8.19
N LEU A 673 11.55 -6.92 8.03
CA LEU A 673 12.98 -6.58 8.05
C LEU A 673 13.38 -5.70 6.87
N SER A 674 12.75 -5.89 5.70
CA SER A 674 12.94 -5.03 4.52
C SER A 674 12.56 -3.58 4.81
N PHE A 675 11.46 -3.35 5.52
CA PHE A 675 11.01 -2.00 5.86
C PHE A 675 11.92 -1.36 6.91
N ILE A 676 12.29 -2.13 7.93
CA ILE A 676 13.20 -1.66 8.98
C ILE A 676 14.58 -1.30 8.40
N ILE A 677 15.14 -2.14 7.52
CA ILE A 677 16.44 -1.84 6.92
C ILE A 677 16.37 -0.69 5.91
N GLY A 678 15.26 -0.56 5.17
CA GLY A 678 15.05 0.57 4.26
C GLY A 678 15.12 1.91 4.98
N GLY A 679 14.42 2.02 6.12
CA GLY A 679 14.50 3.22 6.95
C GLY A 679 15.90 3.45 7.55
N LEU A 680 16.56 2.39 8.02
CA LEU A 680 17.91 2.53 8.58
C LEU A 680 18.93 2.95 7.52
N LYS A 681 18.80 2.45 6.29
CA LYS A 681 19.62 2.82 5.15
C LYS A 681 19.46 4.31 4.83
N ILE A 682 18.26 4.87 4.88
CA ILE A 682 18.06 6.32 4.67
C ILE A 682 18.73 7.15 5.78
N ILE A 683 18.62 6.71 7.03
CA ILE A 683 19.34 7.34 8.16
C ILE A 683 20.85 7.31 7.90
N HIS A 684 21.38 6.18 7.45
CA HIS A 684 22.81 5.98 7.23
C HIS A 684 23.34 6.69 5.98
N ASP A 685 22.70 6.52 4.83
CA ASP A 685 23.26 6.90 3.52
C ASP A 685 22.83 8.31 3.12
N ASP A 686 21.55 8.66 3.27
CA ASP A 686 21.01 9.93 2.79
C ASP A 686 21.21 11.05 3.83
N LYS A 687 21.05 10.73 5.12
CA LYS A 687 21.22 11.70 6.22
C LYS A 687 22.63 11.72 6.82
N ASP A 688 23.47 10.73 6.53
CA ASP A 688 24.79 10.50 7.15
C ASP A 688 24.76 10.50 8.69
N MET A 689 23.74 9.84 9.26
CA MET A 689 23.50 9.76 10.69
C MET A 689 23.64 8.33 11.23
N VAL A 690 23.77 8.23 12.55
CA VAL A 690 23.69 6.98 13.34
C VAL A 690 22.53 7.16 14.31
N HIS A 691 21.67 6.14 14.45
CA HIS A 691 20.49 6.18 15.32
C HIS A 691 20.86 6.12 16.81
N ARG A 692 21.85 5.28 17.18
CA ARG A 692 22.44 5.12 18.53
C ARG A 692 21.55 4.51 19.61
N ASP A 693 20.26 4.35 19.37
CA ASP A 693 19.33 3.67 20.28
C ASP A 693 18.33 2.83 19.47
N PHE A 694 18.87 2.05 18.53
CA PHE A 694 18.06 1.30 17.60
C PHE A 694 17.64 -0.04 18.22
N HIS A 695 16.36 -0.19 18.58
CA HIS A 695 15.83 -1.43 19.14
C HIS A 695 14.32 -1.55 18.87
N THR A 696 13.75 -2.69 19.24
CA THR A 696 12.34 -3.04 18.97
C THR A 696 11.31 -2.11 19.61
N GLY A 697 11.70 -1.31 20.60
CA GLY A 697 10.83 -0.32 21.26
C GLY A 697 10.82 1.05 20.58
N ASN A 698 11.82 1.34 19.73
CA ASN A 698 11.90 2.56 18.92
C ASN A 698 11.44 2.32 17.47
N ILE A 699 10.81 1.18 17.21
CA ILE A 699 10.12 0.87 15.95
C ILE A 699 8.63 0.85 16.27
N LEU A 700 7.83 1.58 15.47
CA LEU A 700 6.39 1.69 15.65
C LEU A 700 5.65 1.01 14.51
N VAL A 701 4.46 0.50 14.82
CA VAL A 701 3.54 -0.10 13.87
C VAL A 701 2.35 0.83 13.68
N PHE A 702 2.06 1.21 12.44
CA PHE A 702 1.02 2.20 12.18
C PHE A 702 -0.40 1.63 12.32
N ASN A 703 -0.62 0.41 11.82
CA ASN A 703 -1.91 -0.28 11.87
C ASN A 703 -1.75 -1.70 12.44
N ASN A 704 -2.71 -2.14 13.26
CA ASN A 704 -2.77 -3.48 13.83
C ASN A 704 -3.09 -4.59 12.81
N SER A 705 -3.39 -4.25 11.56
CA SER A 705 -3.65 -5.23 10.50
C SER A 705 -2.41 -6.04 10.11
N LEU A 706 -2.60 -7.34 9.89
CA LEU A 706 -1.58 -8.22 9.31
C LEU A 706 -1.38 -8.00 7.81
N ASN A 707 -2.19 -7.16 7.16
CA ASN A 707 -1.96 -6.75 5.78
C ASN A 707 -0.80 -5.75 5.73
N MET A 708 0.43 -6.28 5.75
CA MET A 708 1.66 -5.50 5.86
C MET A 708 2.06 -4.84 4.53
N SER A 709 1.61 -3.61 4.29
CA SER A 709 2.22 -2.72 3.29
C SER A 709 3.52 -2.10 3.84
N ARG A 710 4.33 -1.47 2.97
CA ARG A 710 5.52 -0.69 3.36
C ARG A 710 5.19 0.37 4.42
N GLU A 711 3.95 0.82 4.45
CA GLU A 711 3.44 1.96 5.21
C GLU A 711 3.11 1.58 6.67
N ASN A 712 3.40 0.34 7.09
CA ASN A 712 3.01 -0.11 8.43
C ASN A 712 4.12 -0.09 9.47
N ILE A 713 5.39 0.09 9.10
CA ILE A 713 6.52 0.05 10.04
C ILE A 713 7.38 1.30 9.91
N PHE A 714 7.63 1.96 11.03
CA PHE A 714 8.40 3.20 11.08
C PHE A 714 9.45 3.18 12.18
N ILE A 715 10.67 3.59 11.85
CA ILE A 715 11.70 3.94 12.83
C ILE A 715 11.31 5.27 13.48
N SER A 716 11.40 5.33 14.81
CA SER A 716 11.02 6.46 15.64
C SER A 716 12.11 6.80 16.66
N ASP A 717 11.85 7.79 17.51
CA ASP A 717 12.76 8.30 18.53
C ASP A 717 14.15 8.73 18.02
N MET A 718 14.14 9.78 17.21
CA MET A 718 15.35 10.33 16.61
C MET A 718 16.20 11.21 17.56
N GLY A 719 15.90 11.26 18.86
CA GLY A 719 16.52 12.19 19.81
C GLY A 719 17.99 11.92 20.13
N LEU A 720 18.45 10.71 19.84
CA LEU A 720 19.86 10.34 19.94
C LEU A 720 20.57 10.28 18.59
N CYS A 721 19.83 10.42 17.49
CA CYS A 721 20.39 10.44 16.14
C CYS A 721 21.41 11.57 16.02
N GLY A 722 22.54 11.27 15.39
CA GLY A 722 23.56 12.28 15.16
C GLY A 722 24.62 11.84 14.16
N PRO A 723 25.49 12.78 13.75
CA PRO A 723 26.54 12.49 12.78
C PRO A 723 27.49 11.39 13.29
N VAL A 724 28.07 10.66 12.33
CA VAL A 724 29.01 9.57 12.60
C VAL A 724 30.23 10.08 13.39
N GLY A 725 30.65 9.35 14.42
CA GLY A 725 31.89 9.65 15.14
C GLY A 725 31.85 10.86 16.08
N ASN A 726 30.70 11.52 16.28
CA ASN A 726 30.60 12.61 17.25
C ASN A 726 30.76 12.11 18.71
N THR A 727 31.87 12.50 19.34
CA THR A 727 32.33 12.14 20.69
C THR A 727 31.79 13.04 21.81
N ALA A 728 30.95 14.03 21.49
CA ALA A 728 30.46 15.00 22.48
C ALA A 728 29.55 14.39 23.58
N LYS A 729 29.06 13.16 23.41
CA LYS A 729 28.29 12.42 24.43
C LYS A 729 29.24 11.47 25.18
N THR A 730 29.53 11.77 26.44
CA THR A 730 30.39 10.94 27.31
C THR A 730 29.66 9.74 27.92
N GLU A 731 28.32 9.77 27.96
CA GLU A 731 27.49 8.73 28.55
C GLU A 731 26.92 7.81 27.47
N ILE A 732 27.01 6.49 27.70
CA ILE A 732 26.35 5.49 26.85
C ILE A 732 24.89 5.44 27.27
N TYR A 733 23.99 5.56 26.30
CA TYR A 733 22.56 5.43 26.51
C TYR A 733 22.01 4.38 25.56
N GLY A 734 21.08 3.55 26.04
CA GLY A 734 20.29 2.63 25.22
C GLY A 734 19.85 1.38 25.98
N VAL A 735 19.50 0.33 25.24
CA VAL A 735 19.08 -0.97 25.79
C VAL A 735 20.24 -1.97 25.72
N THR A 736 20.78 -2.39 26.88
CA THR A 736 22.04 -3.16 26.99
C THR A 736 22.23 -4.26 25.93
N PRO A 737 21.30 -5.21 25.72
CA PRO A 737 21.42 -6.22 24.66
C PRO A 737 21.60 -5.71 23.22
N TYR A 738 21.10 -4.52 22.90
CA TYR A 738 21.13 -3.93 21.56
C TYR A 738 22.35 -3.02 21.34
N ILE A 739 23.15 -2.74 22.38
CA ILE A 739 24.33 -1.87 22.26
C ILE A 739 25.54 -2.70 21.81
N ALA A 740 26.20 -2.23 20.76
CA ALA A 740 27.36 -2.91 20.19
C ALA A 740 28.55 -2.97 21.16
N PRO A 741 29.36 -4.06 21.13
CA PRO A 741 30.42 -4.27 22.10
C PRO A 741 31.52 -3.21 22.08
N GLU A 742 31.83 -2.61 20.93
CA GLU A 742 32.76 -1.48 20.83
C GLU A 742 32.24 -0.24 21.56
N VAL A 743 30.94 0.04 21.46
CA VAL A 743 30.30 1.16 22.14
C VAL A 743 30.32 0.92 23.66
N LEU A 744 30.02 -0.31 24.12
CA LEU A 744 30.11 -0.68 25.54
C LEU A 744 31.54 -0.53 26.11
N ARG A 745 32.57 -0.64 25.26
CA ARG A 745 33.98 -0.37 25.62
C ARG A 745 34.34 1.12 25.57
N GLY A 746 33.38 2.00 25.27
CA GLY A 746 33.58 3.45 25.19
C GLY A 746 34.09 3.96 23.85
N GLU A 747 34.09 3.13 22.79
CA GLU A 747 34.38 3.61 21.44
C GLU A 747 33.20 4.43 20.88
N PRO A 748 33.43 5.37 19.94
CA PRO A 748 32.36 6.19 19.36
C PRO A 748 31.32 5.36 18.60
N TYR A 749 30.07 5.83 18.61
CA TYR A 749 29.01 5.27 17.77
C TYR A 749 29.33 5.39 16.27
N THR A 750 29.12 4.30 15.54
CA THR A 750 29.28 4.19 14.09
C THR A 750 28.02 3.58 13.46
N LYS A 751 27.85 3.69 12.14
CA LYS A 751 26.77 3.01 11.40
C LYS A 751 26.75 1.50 11.69
N ALA A 752 27.93 0.89 11.81
CA ALA A 752 28.09 -0.53 12.16
C ALA A 752 27.54 -0.88 13.57
N ALA A 753 27.45 0.08 14.49
CA ALA A 753 26.83 -0.13 15.80
C ALA A 753 25.31 -0.31 15.68
N ASP A 754 24.63 0.48 14.84
CA ASP A 754 23.20 0.26 14.55
C ASP A 754 22.98 -1.09 13.83
N ILE A 755 23.92 -1.52 12.98
CA ILE A 755 23.85 -2.85 12.34
C ILE A 755 23.93 -3.99 13.37
N TYR A 756 24.73 -3.84 14.43
CA TYR A 756 24.71 -4.78 15.53
C TYR A 756 23.32 -4.87 16.17
N SER A 757 22.71 -3.72 16.41
CA SER A 757 21.36 -3.65 16.95
C SER A 757 20.31 -4.25 16.01
N PHE A 758 20.46 -4.05 14.69
CA PHE A 758 19.64 -4.73 13.68
C PHE A 758 19.78 -6.26 13.75
N GLY A 759 20.98 -6.78 14.01
CA GLY A 759 21.20 -8.21 14.27
C GLY A 759 20.42 -8.74 15.48
N MET A 760 20.25 -7.91 16.51
CA MET A 760 19.41 -8.24 17.68
C MET A 760 17.91 -8.17 17.37
N ILE A 761 17.48 -7.24 16.51
CA ILE A 761 16.11 -7.19 15.99
C ILE A 761 15.81 -8.44 15.15
N MET A 762 16.75 -8.86 14.31
CA MET A 762 16.66 -10.12 13.56
C MET A 762 16.47 -11.32 14.50
N TYR A 763 17.27 -11.40 15.58
CA TYR A 763 17.09 -12.43 16.60
C TYR A 763 15.68 -12.42 17.22
N PHE A 764 15.18 -11.24 17.57
CA PHE A 764 13.85 -11.08 18.16
C PHE A 764 12.74 -11.56 17.22
N VAL A 765 12.72 -11.11 15.95
CA VAL A 765 11.65 -11.50 15.01
C VAL A 765 11.73 -12.98 14.62
N ALA A 766 12.93 -13.56 14.59
CA ALA A 766 13.11 -14.98 14.31
C ALA A 766 12.61 -15.86 15.45
N THR A 767 12.86 -15.49 16.71
CA THR A 767 12.63 -16.36 17.89
C THR A 767 11.42 -15.98 18.73
N GLY A 768 10.91 -14.76 18.58
CA GLY A 768 9.88 -14.17 19.43
C GLY A 768 10.37 -13.89 20.85
N LYS A 769 11.69 -13.99 21.10
CA LYS A 769 12.31 -13.82 22.41
C LYS A 769 13.20 -12.59 22.38
N GLN A 770 13.13 -11.79 23.43
CA GLN A 770 14.06 -10.68 23.57
C GLN A 770 15.50 -11.19 23.76
N PRO A 771 16.52 -10.52 23.19
CA PRO A 771 17.91 -10.92 23.35
C PRO A 771 18.32 -10.91 24.83
N PHE A 772 18.97 -11.98 25.30
CA PHE A 772 19.40 -12.16 26.69
C PHE A 772 18.26 -12.10 27.74
N SER A 773 17.03 -12.50 27.38
CA SER A 773 15.89 -12.46 28.31
C SER A 773 16.05 -13.33 29.56
N ASN A 774 17.02 -14.24 29.57
CA ASN A 774 17.25 -15.22 30.62
C ASN A 774 18.26 -14.78 31.70
N CYS A 775 18.84 -13.57 31.63
CA CYS A 775 19.79 -13.08 32.63
C CYS A 775 19.53 -11.62 33.03
N ALA A 776 20.15 -11.18 34.14
CA ALA A 776 20.11 -9.79 34.56
C ALA A 776 20.86 -8.90 33.56
N HIS A 777 20.31 -7.70 33.30
CA HIS A 777 21.00 -6.71 32.47
C HIS A 777 21.89 -5.83 33.36
N ASP A 778 22.93 -6.42 33.93
CA ASP A 778 23.89 -5.79 34.82
C ASP A 778 25.27 -5.64 34.14
N GLN A 779 26.28 -5.23 34.91
CA GLN A 779 27.67 -5.11 34.42
C GLN A 779 28.24 -6.46 33.95
N GLY A 780 27.77 -7.59 34.50
CA GLY A 780 28.17 -8.93 34.09
C GLY A 780 27.79 -9.20 32.64
N LEU A 781 26.54 -8.92 32.26
CA LEU A 781 26.10 -9.05 30.87
C LEU A 781 26.89 -8.14 29.92
N VAL A 782 27.21 -6.91 30.34
CA VAL A 782 28.05 -6.00 29.55
C VAL A 782 29.42 -6.62 29.25
N LEU A 783 30.06 -7.23 30.26
CA LEU A 783 31.34 -7.92 30.10
C LEU A 783 31.22 -9.14 29.17
N ASP A 784 30.16 -9.93 29.32
CA ASP A 784 29.92 -11.13 28.51
C ASP A 784 29.71 -10.77 27.03
N ILE A 785 28.91 -9.74 26.73
CA ILE A 785 28.73 -9.21 25.37
C ILE A 785 30.08 -8.76 24.77
N CYS A 786 30.89 -8.06 25.57
CA CYS A 786 32.23 -7.61 25.20
C CYS A 786 33.22 -8.77 24.98
N LYS A 787 33.05 -9.90 25.66
CA LYS A 787 33.84 -11.13 25.44
C LYS A 787 33.38 -11.93 24.20
N GLY A 788 32.22 -11.59 23.66
CA GLY A 788 31.70 -12.19 22.44
C GLY A 788 30.46 -13.06 22.65
N ASP A 789 29.89 -13.09 23.85
CA ASP A 789 28.66 -13.83 24.09
C ASP A 789 27.49 -13.24 23.29
N ARG A 790 26.65 -14.13 22.78
CA ARG A 790 25.48 -13.82 21.96
C ARG A 790 24.29 -14.68 22.38
N PRO A 791 23.04 -14.24 22.14
CA PRO A 791 21.85 -15.04 22.39
C PRO A 791 21.91 -16.39 21.65
N ARG A 792 21.48 -17.46 22.31
CA ARG A 792 21.39 -18.78 21.69
C ARG A 792 20.18 -18.85 20.75
N ILE A 793 20.39 -19.41 19.56
CA ILE A 793 19.35 -19.71 18.57
C ILE A 793 19.50 -21.16 18.13
N ASN A 794 18.37 -21.89 18.06
CA ASN A 794 18.39 -23.27 17.58
C ASN A 794 18.40 -23.28 16.04
N GLU A 795 19.11 -24.23 15.42
CA GLU A 795 19.21 -24.31 13.95
C GLU A 795 17.85 -24.53 13.25
N SER A 796 16.86 -25.07 13.96
CA SER A 796 15.50 -25.26 13.47
C SER A 796 14.62 -24.00 13.55
N GLU A 797 14.99 -23.00 14.38
CA GLU A 797 14.17 -21.80 14.61
C GLU A 797 14.26 -20.82 13.43
N ALA A 798 15.35 -20.84 12.66
CA ALA A 798 15.52 -19.95 11.52
C ALA A 798 16.40 -20.54 10.41
N PRO A 799 16.19 -20.12 9.13
CA PRO A 799 16.99 -20.58 8.00
C PRO A 799 18.48 -20.33 8.19
N LYS A 800 19.34 -21.22 7.71
CA LYS A 800 20.79 -21.06 7.84
C LYS A 800 21.29 -19.76 7.19
N CYS A 801 20.84 -19.43 5.99
CA CYS A 801 21.20 -18.18 5.30
C CYS A 801 20.79 -16.93 6.10
N TYR A 802 19.63 -16.97 6.76
CA TYR A 802 19.17 -15.92 7.66
C TYR A 802 20.06 -15.82 8.91
N THR A 803 20.33 -16.94 9.57
CA THR A 803 21.15 -16.96 10.78
C THR A 803 22.61 -16.59 10.51
N ASP A 804 23.16 -16.97 9.37
CA ASP A 804 24.50 -16.57 8.93
C ASP A 804 24.56 -15.05 8.73
N MET A 805 23.55 -14.44 8.12
CA MET A 805 23.44 -12.98 7.94
C MET A 805 23.27 -12.26 9.28
N MET A 806 22.35 -12.72 10.13
CA MET A 806 22.17 -12.21 11.49
C MET A 806 23.49 -12.25 12.28
N LYS A 807 24.25 -13.35 12.14
CA LYS A 807 25.54 -13.50 12.80
C LYS A 807 26.63 -12.56 12.29
N LYS A 808 26.59 -12.19 11.02
CA LYS A 808 27.46 -11.14 10.48
C LYS A 808 27.09 -9.76 11.04
N CYS A 809 25.79 -9.48 11.20
CA CYS A 809 25.33 -8.20 11.73
C CYS A 809 25.82 -7.96 13.16
N TRP A 810 25.83 -8.98 14.03
CA TRP A 810 26.28 -8.83 15.42
C TRP A 810 27.74 -9.22 15.68
N ASP A 811 28.60 -9.26 14.66
CA ASP A 811 30.03 -9.60 14.80
C ASP A 811 30.71 -8.66 15.82
N SER A 812 31.61 -9.18 16.64
CA SER A 812 32.35 -8.38 17.63
C SER A 812 33.27 -7.33 17.01
N LYS A 813 33.70 -7.51 15.76
CA LYS A 813 34.49 -6.54 14.98
C LYS A 813 33.54 -5.72 14.09
N PRO A 814 33.46 -4.39 14.27
CA PRO A 814 32.56 -3.55 13.48
C PRO A 814 32.76 -3.66 11.96
N ASN A 815 34.03 -3.75 11.51
CA ASN A 815 34.37 -3.83 10.09
C ASN A 815 33.99 -5.15 9.40
N ASN A 816 33.61 -6.18 10.17
CA ASN A 816 33.10 -7.44 9.63
C ASN A 816 31.59 -7.38 9.35
N ARG A 817 30.89 -6.37 9.89
CA ARG A 817 29.45 -6.22 9.74
C ARG A 817 29.15 -5.63 8.36
N PRO A 818 28.11 -6.12 7.67
CA PRO A 818 27.67 -5.52 6.41
C PRO A 818 27.10 -4.12 6.65
N ASN A 819 27.08 -3.27 5.63
CA ASN A 819 26.36 -2.00 5.68
C ASN A 819 24.85 -2.19 5.39
N ALA A 820 24.04 -1.16 5.61
CA ALA A 820 22.59 -1.25 5.45
C ALA A 820 22.15 -1.60 4.01
N ALA A 821 22.84 -1.10 2.99
CA ALA A 821 22.56 -1.41 1.58
C ALA A 821 22.86 -2.89 1.24
N GLU A 822 23.96 -3.45 1.76
CA GLU A 822 24.30 -4.87 1.60
C GLU A 822 23.24 -5.77 2.27
N ILE A 823 22.73 -5.39 3.44
CA ILE A 823 21.67 -6.10 4.16
C ILE A 823 20.35 -6.03 3.37
N GLU A 824 19.99 -4.85 2.86
CA GLU A 824 18.80 -4.67 2.01
C GLU A 824 18.86 -5.57 0.76
N GLU A 825 20.01 -5.65 0.08
CA GLU A 825 20.19 -6.53 -1.07
C GLU A 825 19.98 -8.02 -0.69
N LEU A 826 20.53 -8.45 0.45
CA LEU A 826 20.37 -9.82 0.95
C LEU A 826 18.92 -10.12 1.35
N ILE A 827 18.23 -9.19 1.99
CA ILE A 827 16.81 -9.33 2.35
C ILE A 827 15.94 -9.41 1.10
N ASN A 828 16.20 -8.57 0.09
CA ASN A 828 15.52 -8.64 -1.20
C ASN A 828 15.77 -9.99 -1.88
N LEU A 829 17.00 -10.50 -1.83
CA LEU A 829 17.31 -11.84 -2.33
C LEU A 829 16.52 -12.93 -1.59
N PHE A 830 16.38 -12.84 -0.26
CA PHE A 830 15.54 -13.77 0.52
C PHE A 830 14.07 -13.66 0.12
N TYR A 831 13.56 -12.43 0.01
CA TYR A 831 12.17 -12.15 -0.37
C TYR A 831 11.84 -12.75 -1.73
N TYR A 832 12.62 -12.42 -2.77
CA TYR A 832 12.39 -12.92 -4.12
C TYR A 832 12.60 -14.42 -4.21
N SER A 833 13.60 -14.97 -3.50
CA SER A 833 13.83 -16.42 -3.54
C SER A 833 12.70 -17.21 -2.88
N TYR A 834 12.11 -16.66 -1.81
CA TYR A 834 11.03 -17.33 -1.10
C TYR A 834 9.66 -17.12 -1.78
N SER A 835 9.42 -15.94 -2.36
CA SER A 835 8.13 -15.54 -2.92
C SER A 835 7.91 -15.99 -4.36
N TYR A 836 8.92 -15.90 -5.21
CA TYR A 836 8.77 -16.12 -6.65
C TYR A 836 9.12 -17.54 -7.09
N ASP A 837 8.53 -17.95 -8.21
CA ASP A 837 9.01 -19.12 -8.95
C ASP A 837 10.33 -18.84 -9.68
N GLU A 838 10.91 -19.89 -10.25
CA GLU A 838 12.21 -19.79 -10.94
C GLU A 838 12.17 -18.80 -12.12
N SER A 839 11.07 -18.79 -12.86
CA SER A 839 10.93 -17.99 -14.08
C SER A 839 10.80 -16.50 -13.76
N GLU A 840 10.05 -16.17 -12.70
CA GLU A 840 9.91 -14.81 -12.18
C GLU A 840 11.19 -14.35 -11.50
N PHE A 841 11.84 -15.22 -10.72
CA PHE A 841 13.14 -14.91 -10.12
C PHE A 841 14.19 -14.57 -11.19
N LYS A 842 14.29 -15.36 -12.28
CA LYS A 842 15.25 -15.09 -13.38
C LYS A 842 14.97 -13.79 -14.14
N LYS A 843 13.72 -13.31 -14.15
CA LYS A 843 13.36 -12.02 -14.76
C LYS A 843 13.78 -10.85 -13.87
N VAL A 844 13.55 -10.98 -12.56
CA VAL A 844 13.82 -9.91 -11.57
C VAL A 844 15.30 -9.89 -11.16
N MET A 845 15.94 -11.04 -11.12
CA MET A 845 17.29 -11.26 -10.63
C MET A 845 18.14 -11.95 -11.72
N ASN A 846 19.36 -11.46 -11.93
CA ASN A 846 20.28 -12.00 -12.94
C ASN A 846 20.58 -13.50 -12.72
N ILE A 847 20.81 -14.25 -13.82
CA ILE A 847 20.97 -15.73 -13.85
C ILE A 847 22.06 -16.23 -12.89
N GLU A 848 23.09 -15.42 -12.62
CA GLU A 848 24.19 -15.73 -11.71
C GLU A 848 23.75 -16.09 -10.28
N LYS A 849 22.55 -15.70 -9.85
CA LYS A 849 22.01 -15.97 -8.51
C LYS A 849 21.10 -17.22 -8.43
N GLU A 850 20.98 -18.00 -9.51
CA GLU A 850 20.06 -19.15 -9.59
C GLU A 850 20.36 -20.27 -8.58
N GLU A 851 21.62 -20.69 -8.43
CA GLU A 851 21.95 -21.74 -7.45
C GLU A 851 21.66 -21.27 -6.01
N GLN A 852 21.93 -19.98 -5.75
CA GLN A 852 21.65 -19.35 -4.45
C GLN A 852 20.14 -19.31 -4.18
N HIS A 853 19.31 -18.99 -5.19
CA HIS A 853 17.85 -19.01 -5.10
C HIS A 853 17.32 -20.33 -4.56
N TYR A 854 17.69 -21.45 -5.20
CA TYR A 854 17.21 -22.77 -4.79
C TYR A 854 17.67 -23.17 -3.38
N LYS A 855 18.89 -22.80 -3.01
CA LYS A 855 19.42 -23.05 -1.67
C LYS A 855 18.68 -22.25 -0.62
N ILE A 856 18.39 -20.97 -0.88
CA ILE A 856 17.65 -20.08 0.02
C ILE A 856 16.20 -20.57 0.16
N LYS A 857 15.50 -20.79 -0.95
CA LYS A 857 14.10 -21.23 -0.98
C LYS A 857 13.88 -22.51 -0.18
N ARG A 858 14.78 -23.51 -0.32
CA ARG A 858 14.71 -24.76 0.46
C ARG A 858 14.85 -24.53 1.97
N GLN A 859 15.78 -23.67 2.38
CA GLN A 859 15.99 -23.41 3.81
C GLN A 859 14.79 -22.70 4.44
N PHE A 860 14.22 -21.69 3.76
CA PHE A 860 13.03 -20.99 4.25
C PHE A 860 11.82 -21.91 4.36
N LYS A 861 11.56 -22.78 3.37
CA LYS A 861 10.48 -23.77 3.44
C LYS A 861 10.64 -24.73 4.62
N ALA A 862 11.84 -25.29 4.81
CA ALA A 862 12.12 -26.21 5.92
C ALA A 862 11.94 -25.55 7.30
N SER A 863 12.39 -24.30 7.46
CA SER A 863 12.19 -23.56 8.71
C SER A 863 10.74 -23.16 8.95
N GLU A 864 9.97 -22.87 7.89
CA GLU A 864 8.52 -22.59 8.01
C GLU A 864 7.74 -23.83 8.48
N GLU A 865 8.05 -25.02 7.95
CA GLU A 865 7.44 -26.28 8.41
C GLU A 865 7.77 -26.57 9.88
N SER A 866 9.02 -26.35 10.29
CA SER A 866 9.46 -26.49 11.68
C SER A 866 8.73 -25.52 12.60
N ARG A 867 8.57 -24.26 12.17
CA ARG A 867 7.84 -23.22 12.89
C ARG A 867 6.36 -23.57 13.07
N LYS A 868 5.67 -24.03 12.01
CA LYS A 868 4.26 -24.46 12.08
C LYS A 868 4.06 -25.60 13.07
N THR A 869 4.97 -26.58 13.06
CA THR A 869 4.92 -27.72 13.99
C THR A 869 5.07 -27.24 15.43
N PHE A 870 6.01 -26.33 15.70
CA PHE A 870 6.21 -25.76 17.03
C PHE A 870 4.99 -24.97 17.52
N ILE A 871 4.39 -24.14 16.66
CA ILE A 871 3.19 -23.35 16.99
C ILE A 871 2.00 -24.28 17.29
N SER A 872 1.76 -25.30 16.45
CA SER A 872 0.68 -26.27 16.64
C SER A 872 0.79 -27.03 17.97
N SER A 873 2.00 -27.37 18.40
CA SER A 873 2.22 -28.08 19.68
C SER A 873 1.93 -27.21 20.93
N TYR A 874 1.93 -25.89 20.77
CA TYR A 874 1.66 -24.93 21.85
C TYR A 874 0.17 -24.60 21.96
N GLU A 875 -0.56 -24.55 20.85
CA GLU A 875 -2.01 -24.30 20.87
C GLU A 875 -2.80 -25.44 21.55
N GLU A 876 -2.22 -26.64 21.64
CA GLU A 876 -2.79 -27.78 22.39
C GLU A 876 -2.57 -27.69 23.92
N ASN A 877 -1.69 -26.81 24.39
CA ASN A 877 -1.40 -26.60 25.82
C ASN A 877 -1.84 -25.20 26.26
N GLU A 878 -3.15 -24.98 26.40
CA GLU A 878 -3.71 -23.78 27.04
C GLU A 878 -3.23 -23.71 28.50
N ASN A 879 -2.10 -23.04 28.77
CA ASN A 879 -1.78 -22.27 30.00
C ASN A 879 -0.31 -21.82 30.19
N GLU A 880 0.60 -22.00 29.21
CA GLU A 880 1.95 -21.40 29.33
C GLU A 880 2.11 -20.18 28.41
N ASN A 881 2.01 -18.99 29.02
CA ASN A 881 2.32 -17.71 28.38
C ASN A 881 3.67 -17.79 27.64
N ARG A 882 3.70 -17.30 26.39
CA ARG A 882 4.93 -16.98 25.65
C ARG A 882 5.82 -15.91 26.28
N ARG A 883 5.45 -15.41 27.46
CA ARG A 883 6.40 -14.82 28.39
C ARG A 883 7.40 -15.93 28.74
N SER A 884 8.44 -16.06 27.91
CA SER A 884 9.77 -16.40 28.39
C SER A 884 9.86 -15.78 29.78
N THR A 885 10.10 -16.60 30.82
CA THR A 885 10.33 -16.12 32.18
C THR A 885 11.52 -15.18 32.10
N THR A 886 11.20 -13.92 31.82
CA THR A 886 12.15 -12.86 31.59
C THR A 886 12.74 -12.64 32.96
N HIS A 887 14.07 -12.68 33.03
CA HIS A 887 14.74 -12.45 34.30
C HIS A 887 14.21 -11.14 34.90
N PRO A 888 13.82 -11.09 36.19
CA PRO A 888 13.21 -9.88 36.77
C PRO A 888 14.06 -8.61 36.64
N GLU A 889 15.38 -8.78 36.47
CA GLU A 889 16.36 -7.72 36.28
C GLU A 889 16.76 -7.51 34.80
N ALA A 890 16.08 -8.16 33.85
CA ALA A 890 16.20 -7.86 32.43
C ALA A 890 15.36 -6.64 32.08
N ILE A 891 16.01 -5.61 31.52
CA ILE A 891 15.41 -4.30 31.25
C ILE A 891 15.57 -3.96 29.77
N TYR A 892 14.44 -3.79 29.08
CA TYR A 892 14.34 -3.51 27.64
C TYR A 892 13.93 -2.07 27.31
N THR A 893 14.02 -1.18 28.30
CA THR A 893 13.79 0.26 28.15
C THR A 893 15.13 0.98 28.18
N SER A 894 15.30 1.98 27.32
CA SER A 894 16.55 2.73 27.21
C SER A 894 16.90 3.45 28.51
N ARG A 895 18.18 3.43 28.88
CA ARG A 895 18.72 4.04 30.10
C ARG A 895 20.20 4.35 29.94
N ILE A 896 20.76 5.14 30.85
CA ILE A 896 22.20 5.36 30.94
C ILE A 896 22.88 4.05 31.36
N ILE A 897 23.95 3.68 30.66
CA ILE A 897 24.76 2.50 30.90
C ILE A 897 26.14 2.94 31.38
N ASN A 898 26.58 2.38 32.50
CA ASN A 898 27.91 2.67 33.05
C ASN A 898 28.99 2.07 32.13
N THR A 899 29.95 2.90 31.72
CA THR A 899 31.10 2.46 30.94
C THR A 899 31.96 1.48 31.76
N LEU A 900 32.58 0.52 31.06
CA LEU A 900 33.59 -0.36 31.66
C LEU A 900 34.78 0.48 32.19
N THR A 901 35.34 0.08 33.33
CA THR A 901 36.58 0.67 33.83
C THR A 901 37.75 0.29 32.92
N LYS A 902 38.85 1.04 32.96
CA LYS A 902 40.04 0.73 32.16
C LYS A 902 40.55 -0.71 32.38
N GLU A 903 40.55 -1.17 33.64
CA GLU A 903 40.93 -2.55 34.00
C GLU A 903 40.00 -3.59 33.36
N GLN A 904 38.69 -3.34 33.33
CA GLN A 904 37.71 -4.22 32.68
C GLN A 904 37.82 -4.22 31.15
N ILE A 905 38.18 -3.08 30.55
CA ILE A 905 38.44 -2.97 29.12
C ILE A 905 39.69 -3.77 28.77
N ASP A 906 40.75 -3.67 29.57
CA ASP A 906 41.99 -4.42 29.38
C ASP A 906 41.72 -5.95 29.49
N GLU A 907 40.91 -6.41 30.45
CA GLU A 907 40.46 -7.81 30.53
C GLU A 907 39.67 -8.28 29.28
N CYS A 908 38.89 -7.39 28.66
CA CYS A 908 38.18 -7.69 27.41
C CYS A 908 39.11 -7.71 26.19
N LEU A 909 40.18 -6.90 26.21
CA LEU A 909 41.16 -6.80 25.14
C LEU A 909 42.20 -7.92 25.18
N ASP A 910 42.54 -8.44 26.37
CA ASP A 910 43.44 -9.60 26.53
C ASP A 910 42.86 -10.89 25.92
N CYS A 911 41.56 -10.91 25.60
CA CYS A 911 40.91 -11.97 24.83
C CYS A 911 41.14 -11.85 23.30
N LYS A 912 41.85 -10.81 22.81
CA LYS A 912 42.21 -10.60 21.39
C LYS A 912 43.64 -11.08 21.02
N ILE A 913 44.37 -11.75 21.92
CA ILE A 913 45.66 -12.39 21.60
C ILE A 913 45.47 -13.82 21.10
#